data_AF-A0A937JCC9-F1
#
_entry.id   AF-A0A937JCC9-F1
#
_cell.length_a   1.000
_cell.length_b   1.000
_cell.length_c   1.000
_cell.angle_alpha   90.00
_cell.angle_beta   90.00
_cell.angle_gamma   90.00
#
_symmetry.space_group_name_H-M   'P 1'
#
loop_
_entity.id
_entity.type
_entity.pdbx_description
1 polymer ?
#
loop_
_entity_poly.entity_id
_entity_poly.type
_entity_poly.pdbx_seq_one_letter_code
_entity_poly.pdbx_strand_id
1 'polypeptide(L)'
;MAARSILQDDTIPQLNAPSLTLAFLAVTYWLLMFSSVAFASSDGDVSDTDQRPNIILILADDLGWNDVGYHGSEIRTPNIDRLAREGVELDRFYVYPSCTPTRAALLTGQSALRTGMTQPISSFDSPGLPLYTKLLPQWLGEVGYQTSLVGKWHLGSATPAYFPHNRGFDHFYGHLGGFIDYYDHGLMGAVDWQRNGVTVHEDGYSTELITAEAIKLLQHRDKSRPLFMLLAYNAPHGPQAAPQSSIDLYSKIEKEERRVYAAMVDNMDVGIGEVLKALQAEDIAHNTLIVFMSDNGGSSEFPASAVSHSSAGNNDPLRSGKTFPLEGGIRVPAAAWWPGVLHSKDKIEQMITVEDILPTVFEAAGLPVAALHTPEITRDENRKLDGISRWNVMLGDAADRRPPFVFGMPLAGAGVIDDDWKLVRLDGPPLPWVDPTTELFRIVDDPLENSDLSAAHPEIVARLQPHIDAFDAAAGEGFKVNPIKMLALQMISATGNIRFTPYAEALQRESVTVSGDLVFNQRNRDGDASTGVQQYQQNKSYGGYVLLSPQNASATYLIDMEGQVVHSWPLPQEMSVSMVARLLDNGHLLRGIKRTDKGRDKTGPGTIIQELDWQGKLVWEYKSPGQQTRLRDDYYRLENGNTLFMAFEEITRAEAIALGATQERIGNGVETLWPNKLVEVNPAGDIVWEWRFQDHFSSAMHGNQNDPGRVDINITELNLTEVNRDMAHSGVIDYHAGNDQIMVTARIASEVYIIDHSTANYDNPQAGIEAARGPAGAIARRYGNPGNYGAGKPHVGKDPGDRLFFAAHGPNWVAPGLPGAGNLLVHNNGVGRSGAKPENPLESMLWSLRRLVLGNTDDYTTIDEIDTDTGRVVWRFRAADPQAISSFKMGSAYRLPNGNTHVTSGQYGHLFEVTPQGEVVWEYVSPVSALGALERPLAYPFHPMQTSYRVSPDHPGLRGIELTPQGTILELEPATAVGARMATFILRYVQNGTVGKVAVALLVIWVWRRWRRRRAA
;
A
#
# COMPACT_ATOMS: atom_id res chain seq x y z
N MET A 1 -27.49 -31.08 32.46
CA MET A 1 -28.45 -30.11 33.03
C MET A 1 -28.97 -29.23 31.91
N ALA A 2 -29.95 -29.77 31.19
CA ALA A 2 -30.47 -29.26 29.93
C ALA A 2 -31.99 -29.06 30.04
N ALA A 3 -32.50 -28.12 29.25
CA ALA A 3 -33.89 -27.93 28.80
C ALA A 3 -34.93 -27.25 29.74
N ARG A 4 -35.81 -26.49 29.06
CA ARG A 4 -37.12 -25.89 29.46
C ARG A 4 -37.01 -24.54 30.20
N SER A 5 -37.78 -23.49 29.88
CA SER A 5 -39.19 -23.47 29.49
C SER A 5 -39.59 -22.26 28.64
N ILE A 6 -40.51 -22.55 27.73
CA ILE A 6 -41.30 -21.70 26.85
C ILE A 6 -42.40 -20.96 27.61
N LEU A 7 -42.66 -19.72 27.17
CA LEU A 7 -43.91 -18.95 27.08
C LEU A 7 -45.12 -19.39 27.92
N GLN A 8 -45.62 -18.48 28.75
CA GLN A 8 -47.03 -18.38 29.15
C GLN A 8 -47.55 -17.02 28.65
N ASP A 9 -48.44 -17.03 27.66
CA ASP A 9 -49.60 -16.14 27.72
C ASP A 9 -50.79 -16.81 27.02
N ASP A 10 -51.88 -16.90 27.78
CA ASP A 10 -53.07 -17.69 27.52
C ASP A 10 -54.09 -16.86 26.74
N THR A 11 -54.21 -17.07 25.42
CA THR A 11 -55.42 -16.69 24.67
C THR A 11 -55.69 -17.66 23.51
N ILE A 12 -56.32 -18.80 23.81
CA ILE A 12 -56.98 -19.65 22.80
C ILE A 12 -58.38 -20.04 23.29
N PRO A 13 -59.46 -19.71 22.55
CA PRO A 13 -60.74 -20.40 22.67
C PRO A 13 -60.71 -21.72 21.89
N GLN A 14 -61.16 -22.78 22.56
CA GLN A 14 -61.29 -24.15 22.05
C GLN A 14 -62.19 -24.23 20.80
N LEU A 15 -61.67 -24.85 19.72
CA LEU A 15 -62.46 -25.27 18.56
C LEU A 15 -62.77 -26.77 18.66
N ASN A 16 -64.06 -27.09 18.78
CA ASN A 16 -64.61 -28.43 18.64
C ASN A 16 -64.77 -28.77 17.14
N ALA A 17 -64.30 -29.95 16.74
CA ALA A 17 -64.56 -30.55 15.43
C ALA A 17 -66.06 -30.96 15.34
N PRO A 18 -66.78 -30.62 14.26
CA PRO A 18 -66.65 -31.34 12.99
C PRO A 18 -66.83 -30.44 11.75
N SER A 19 -65.76 -30.08 11.07
CA SER A 19 -65.82 -29.47 9.71
C SER A 19 -64.62 -29.81 8.82
N LEU A 20 -63.70 -30.66 9.30
CA LEU A 20 -62.46 -31.02 8.58
C LEU A 20 -62.61 -32.19 7.60
N THR A 21 -63.78 -32.84 7.55
CA THR A 21 -64.02 -34.00 6.67
C THR A 21 -64.51 -33.60 5.28
N LEU A 22 -64.96 -32.36 5.06
CA LEU A 22 -65.46 -31.88 3.76
C LEU A 22 -64.42 -31.11 2.93
N ALA A 23 -63.40 -30.53 3.56
CA ALA A 23 -62.31 -29.85 2.85
C ALA A 23 -61.26 -30.82 2.27
N PHE A 24 -61.11 -32.02 2.86
CA PHE A 24 -60.16 -33.03 2.39
C PHE A 24 -60.62 -33.80 1.14
N LEU A 25 -61.94 -33.88 0.89
CA LEU A 25 -62.52 -34.57 -0.28
C LEU A 25 -62.55 -33.72 -1.56
N ALA A 26 -62.52 -32.38 -1.45
CA ALA A 26 -62.50 -31.49 -2.61
C ALA A 26 -61.10 -31.36 -3.23
N VAL A 27 -60.03 -31.48 -2.41
CA VAL A 27 -58.64 -31.39 -2.88
C VAL A 27 -58.15 -32.70 -3.50
N THR A 28 -58.68 -33.85 -3.08
CA THR A 28 -58.36 -35.16 -3.70
C THR A 28 -59.05 -35.37 -5.05
N TYR A 29 -60.21 -34.75 -5.30
CA TYR A 29 -60.91 -34.86 -6.59
C TYR A 29 -60.27 -34.01 -7.71
N TRP A 30 -59.59 -32.90 -7.35
CA TRP A 30 -58.84 -32.07 -8.30
C TRP A 30 -57.47 -32.69 -8.67
N LEU A 31 -56.85 -33.44 -7.76
CA LEU A 31 -55.55 -34.10 -8.01
C LEU A 31 -55.66 -35.40 -8.83
N LEU A 32 -56.87 -35.97 -8.98
CA LEU A 32 -57.10 -37.21 -9.75
C LEU A 32 -57.58 -36.97 -11.19
N MET A 33 -57.89 -35.73 -11.59
CA MET A 33 -58.32 -35.38 -12.96
C MET A 33 -57.16 -34.92 -13.88
N PHE A 34 -55.94 -34.78 -13.38
CA PHE A 34 -54.77 -34.38 -14.18
C PHE A 34 -53.78 -35.51 -14.50
N SER A 35 -54.09 -36.76 -14.15
CA SER A 35 -53.16 -37.91 -14.31
C SER A 35 -53.61 -38.98 -15.31
N SER A 36 -54.48 -38.65 -16.27
CA SER A 36 -54.91 -39.63 -17.29
C SER A 36 -55.13 -39.05 -18.70
N VAL A 37 -54.10 -38.41 -19.26
CA VAL A 37 -53.89 -38.39 -20.73
C VAL A 37 -52.39 -38.48 -21.05
N ALA A 38 -51.85 -39.71 -20.99
CA ALA A 38 -50.77 -40.19 -21.85
C ALA A 38 -51.28 -41.57 -22.31
N PHE A 39 -51.42 -41.93 -23.58
CA PHE A 39 -50.41 -41.97 -24.62
C PHE A 39 -51.11 -42.05 -25.99
N ALA A 40 -50.63 -41.29 -26.98
CA ALA A 40 -50.61 -41.72 -28.36
C ALA A 40 -49.29 -41.21 -28.97
N SER A 41 -48.41 -42.16 -29.21
CA SER A 41 -47.05 -42.04 -29.74
C SER A 41 -47.02 -41.58 -31.20
N SER A 42 -46.14 -40.62 -31.50
CA SER A 42 -45.39 -40.61 -32.76
C SER A 42 -44.04 -39.92 -32.56
N ASP A 43 -43.02 -40.77 -32.46
CA ASP A 43 -41.58 -40.60 -32.67
C ASP A 43 -41.04 -39.21 -33.02
N GLY A 44 -40.14 -38.71 -32.17
CA GLY A 44 -39.28 -37.56 -32.41
C GLY A 44 -38.87 -36.83 -31.12
N ASP A 45 -38.42 -37.57 -30.10
CA ASP A 45 -38.02 -37.01 -28.81
C ASP A 45 -36.60 -36.43 -28.91
N VAL A 46 -36.51 -35.10 -29.08
CA VAL A 46 -35.33 -34.29 -28.74
C VAL A 46 -35.75 -33.44 -27.54
N SER A 47 -35.07 -33.65 -26.41
CA SER A 47 -35.36 -33.01 -25.13
C SER A 47 -35.31 -31.47 -25.21
N ASP A 48 -36.35 -30.81 -24.70
CA ASP A 48 -36.56 -29.35 -24.66
C ASP A 48 -35.56 -28.56 -23.75
N THR A 49 -34.54 -29.22 -23.21
CA THR A 49 -33.41 -28.58 -22.50
C THR A 49 -32.31 -28.12 -23.45
N ASP A 50 -32.35 -28.51 -24.73
CA ASP A 50 -31.27 -28.32 -25.72
C ASP A 50 -31.30 -26.96 -26.44
N GLN A 51 -32.22 -26.03 -26.11
CA GLN A 51 -32.43 -24.79 -26.88
C GLN A 51 -32.01 -23.47 -26.21
N ARG A 52 -31.71 -23.43 -24.91
CA ARG A 52 -31.33 -22.15 -24.26
C ARG A 52 -29.85 -21.84 -24.51
N PRO A 53 -29.49 -20.60 -24.86
CA PRO A 53 -28.10 -20.24 -25.12
C PRO A 53 -27.27 -20.23 -23.85
N ASN A 54 -25.97 -20.47 -23.99
CA ASN A 54 -25.01 -20.06 -22.98
C ASN A 54 -24.85 -18.54 -23.01
N ILE A 55 -24.53 -17.93 -21.89
CA ILE A 55 -24.35 -16.49 -21.75
C ILE A 55 -23.00 -16.24 -21.08
N ILE A 56 -22.14 -15.45 -21.72
CA ILE A 56 -20.89 -14.97 -21.12
C ILE A 56 -20.86 -13.45 -21.19
N LEU A 57 -20.83 -12.81 -20.02
CA LEU A 57 -20.60 -11.39 -19.90
C LEU A 57 -19.12 -11.19 -19.59
N ILE A 58 -18.39 -10.54 -20.49
CA ILE A 58 -16.97 -10.21 -20.33
C ILE A 58 -16.88 -8.74 -19.93
N LEU A 59 -16.33 -8.49 -18.75
CA LEU A 59 -16.24 -7.15 -18.16
C LEU A 59 -14.77 -6.78 -17.93
N ALA A 60 -14.29 -5.76 -18.64
CA ALA A 60 -13.01 -5.11 -18.38
C ALA A 60 -13.14 -4.02 -17.30
N ASP A 61 -12.02 -3.65 -16.67
CA ASP A 61 -11.95 -2.68 -15.57
C ASP A 61 -11.04 -1.51 -15.95
N ASP A 62 -11.60 -0.33 -16.14
CA ASP A 62 -10.91 0.89 -16.64
C ASP A 62 -10.38 0.82 -18.10
N LEU A 63 -11.03 0.07 -18.99
CA LEU A 63 -10.67 0.08 -20.42
C LEU A 63 -11.17 1.37 -21.10
N GLY A 64 -10.24 2.15 -21.64
CA GLY A 64 -10.54 3.41 -22.32
C GLY A 64 -11.15 3.24 -23.71
N TRP A 65 -11.87 4.27 -24.16
CA TRP A 65 -12.56 4.28 -25.44
C TRP A 65 -11.63 3.93 -26.62
N ASN A 66 -10.43 4.53 -26.68
CA ASN A 66 -9.44 4.35 -27.74
C ASN A 66 -8.41 3.25 -27.44
N ASP A 67 -8.78 2.25 -26.64
CA ASP A 67 -7.86 1.19 -26.24
C ASP A 67 -8.11 -0.14 -26.94
N VAL A 68 -9.10 -0.17 -27.84
CA VAL A 68 -9.44 -1.31 -28.70
C VAL A 68 -9.17 -0.98 -30.17
N GLY A 69 -8.76 -1.97 -30.96
CA GLY A 69 -8.35 -1.82 -32.35
C GLY A 69 -9.47 -1.30 -33.26
N TYR A 70 -10.72 -1.68 -33.03
CA TYR A 70 -11.87 -1.16 -33.79
C TYR A 70 -12.18 0.33 -33.54
N HIS A 71 -11.56 0.96 -32.54
CA HIS A 71 -11.58 2.42 -32.34
C HIS A 71 -10.29 3.13 -32.78
N GLY A 72 -9.33 2.41 -33.37
CA GLY A 72 -8.09 2.98 -33.89
C GLY A 72 -6.92 2.98 -32.90
N SER A 73 -7.00 2.16 -31.85
CA SER A 73 -5.95 2.02 -30.84
C SER A 73 -4.60 1.57 -31.41
N GLU A 74 -3.52 2.00 -30.76
CA GLU A 74 -2.17 1.45 -30.94
C GLU A 74 -1.97 0.06 -30.30
N ILE A 75 -2.91 -0.35 -29.44
CA ILE A 75 -2.92 -1.62 -28.72
C ILE A 75 -3.51 -2.70 -29.61
N ARG A 76 -2.92 -3.90 -29.62
CA ARG A 76 -3.40 -5.02 -30.42
C ARG A 76 -4.49 -5.78 -29.67
N THR A 77 -5.72 -5.73 -30.18
CA THR A 77 -6.87 -6.46 -29.62
C THR A 77 -7.63 -7.30 -30.65
N PRO A 78 -6.96 -8.20 -31.40
CA PRO A 78 -7.58 -8.91 -32.51
C PRO A 78 -8.79 -9.78 -32.12
N ASN A 79 -8.89 -10.26 -30.90
CA ASN A 79 -10.01 -11.10 -30.43
C ASN A 79 -11.20 -10.26 -29.98
N ILE A 80 -10.96 -9.14 -29.30
CA ILE A 80 -12.02 -8.16 -28.97
C ILE A 80 -12.55 -7.54 -30.27
N ASP A 81 -11.67 -7.15 -31.19
CA ASP A 81 -12.05 -6.63 -32.52
C ASP A 81 -12.89 -7.64 -33.30
N ARG A 82 -12.63 -8.94 -33.11
CA ARG A 82 -13.43 -10.00 -33.70
C ARG A 82 -14.86 -10.01 -33.15
N LEU A 83 -15.07 -9.79 -31.86
CA LEU A 83 -16.42 -9.73 -31.28
C LEU A 83 -17.26 -8.62 -31.93
N ALA A 84 -16.67 -7.44 -32.12
CA ALA A 84 -17.33 -6.32 -32.81
C ALA A 84 -17.57 -6.62 -34.29
N ARG A 85 -16.54 -7.14 -35.00
CA ARG A 85 -16.59 -7.38 -36.46
C ARG A 85 -17.50 -8.54 -36.87
N GLU A 86 -17.55 -9.61 -36.08
CA GLU A 86 -18.37 -10.81 -36.36
C GLU A 86 -19.72 -10.79 -35.62
N GLY A 87 -19.96 -9.78 -34.79
CA GLY A 87 -21.20 -9.59 -34.04
C GLY A 87 -21.80 -8.21 -34.32
N VAL A 88 -21.96 -7.40 -33.27
CA VAL A 88 -22.41 -6.01 -33.33
C VAL A 88 -21.62 -5.13 -32.36
N GLU A 89 -21.14 -3.99 -32.83
CA GLU A 89 -20.55 -2.93 -32.00
C GLU A 89 -21.67 -2.08 -31.37
N LEU A 90 -21.56 -1.78 -30.08
CA LEU A 90 -22.51 -0.96 -29.33
C LEU A 90 -21.91 0.43 -29.11
N ASP A 91 -22.01 1.30 -30.12
CA ASP A 91 -21.33 2.60 -30.14
C ASP A 91 -21.85 3.57 -29.07
N ARG A 92 -23.15 3.54 -28.79
CA ARG A 92 -23.78 4.36 -27.73
C ARG A 92 -24.17 3.53 -26.51
N PHE A 93 -23.19 2.76 -26.01
CA PHE A 93 -23.30 1.98 -24.77
C PHE A 93 -22.78 2.76 -23.56
N TYR A 94 -23.66 2.97 -22.57
CA TYR A 94 -23.40 3.80 -21.40
C TYR A 94 -23.40 3.00 -20.09
N VAL A 95 -22.42 3.32 -19.25
CA VAL A 95 -22.22 2.79 -17.90
C VAL A 95 -22.18 3.95 -16.90
N TYR A 96 -21.95 3.65 -15.62
CA TYR A 96 -21.68 4.67 -14.62
C TYR A 96 -20.19 5.05 -14.64
N PRO A 97 -19.81 6.24 -14.14
CA PRO A 97 -18.42 6.70 -14.21
C PRO A 97 -17.46 5.96 -13.24
N SER A 98 -17.91 4.87 -12.61
CA SER A 98 -17.09 4.05 -11.72
C SER A 98 -17.61 2.60 -11.58
N CYS A 99 -16.72 1.70 -11.17
CA CYS A 99 -16.93 0.26 -10.99
C CYS A 99 -18.18 -0.18 -10.19
N THR A 100 -18.30 0.10 -8.89
CA THR A 100 -19.42 -0.44 -8.06
C THR A 100 -20.81 -0.10 -8.62
N PRO A 101 -21.14 1.17 -8.95
CA PRO A 101 -22.43 1.51 -9.53
C PRO A 101 -22.73 0.73 -10.82
N THR A 102 -21.76 0.61 -11.74
CA THR A 102 -21.92 -0.16 -12.98
C THR A 102 -22.17 -1.64 -12.71
N ARG A 103 -21.37 -2.26 -11.84
CA ARG A 103 -21.50 -3.69 -11.50
C ARG A 103 -22.83 -3.99 -10.81
N ALA A 104 -23.31 -3.07 -9.98
CA ALA A 104 -24.62 -3.16 -9.35
C ALA A 104 -25.73 -3.13 -10.40
N ALA A 105 -25.69 -2.14 -11.29
CA ALA A 105 -26.68 -1.98 -12.35
C ALA A 105 -26.70 -3.17 -13.33
N LEU A 106 -25.52 -3.67 -13.72
CA LEU A 106 -25.36 -4.86 -14.57
C LEU A 106 -26.11 -6.07 -14.04
N LEU A 107 -25.96 -6.35 -12.74
CA LEU A 107 -26.51 -7.55 -12.12
C LEU A 107 -27.95 -7.38 -11.63
N THR A 108 -28.48 -6.17 -11.58
CA THR A 108 -29.82 -5.90 -11.02
C THR A 108 -30.80 -5.36 -12.04
N GLY A 109 -30.32 -4.76 -13.13
CA GLY A 109 -31.15 -3.96 -14.05
C GLY A 109 -31.70 -2.69 -13.39
N GLN A 110 -31.14 -2.27 -12.25
CA GLN A 110 -31.57 -1.12 -11.47
C GLN A 110 -30.53 -0.01 -11.50
N SER A 111 -31.00 1.23 -11.45
CA SER A 111 -30.14 2.40 -11.40
C SER A 111 -29.36 2.52 -10.09
N ALA A 112 -28.25 3.25 -10.14
CA ALA A 112 -27.46 3.61 -8.95
C ALA A 112 -28.29 4.35 -7.90
N LEU A 113 -29.28 5.14 -8.35
CA LEU A 113 -30.24 5.84 -7.48
C LEU A 113 -31.07 4.86 -6.66
N ARG A 114 -31.57 3.80 -7.31
CA ARG A 114 -32.46 2.81 -6.70
C ARG A 114 -31.70 1.85 -5.79
N THR A 115 -30.52 1.42 -6.21
CA THR A 115 -29.66 0.53 -5.42
C THR A 115 -28.97 1.26 -4.26
N GLY A 116 -28.91 2.60 -4.31
CA GLY A 116 -28.11 3.43 -3.40
C GLY A 116 -26.60 3.31 -3.62
N MET A 117 -26.16 2.62 -4.67
CA MET A 117 -24.75 2.44 -5.04
C MET A 117 -24.32 3.56 -5.98
N THR A 118 -24.19 4.79 -5.46
CA THR A 118 -23.81 5.98 -6.24
C THR A 118 -22.30 6.21 -6.32
N GLN A 119 -21.50 5.38 -5.65
CA GLN A 119 -20.03 5.49 -5.58
C GLN A 119 -19.37 4.13 -5.31
N PRO A 120 -18.05 4.00 -5.54
CA PRO A 120 -17.29 2.80 -5.22
C PRO A 120 -17.34 2.42 -3.72
N ILE A 121 -17.48 1.13 -3.43
CA ILE A 121 -17.31 0.61 -2.06
C ILE A 121 -15.83 0.75 -1.68
N SER A 122 -15.55 1.52 -0.63
CA SER A 122 -14.19 1.92 -0.25
C SER A 122 -13.61 1.18 0.97
N SER A 123 -14.32 0.18 1.52
CA SER A 123 -13.95 -0.50 2.77
C SER A 123 -14.58 -1.87 2.84
N PHE A 124 -13.81 -2.87 3.30
CA PHE A 124 -14.31 -4.25 3.43
C PHE A 124 -15.48 -4.38 4.41
N ASP A 125 -15.55 -3.52 5.43
CA ASP A 125 -16.65 -3.48 6.42
C ASP A 125 -17.90 -2.68 5.96
N SER A 126 -17.86 -2.06 4.77
CA SER A 126 -19.01 -1.29 4.28
C SER A 126 -20.14 -2.25 3.90
N PRO A 127 -21.41 -1.95 4.23
CA PRO A 127 -22.52 -2.66 3.61
C PRO A 127 -22.39 -2.53 2.08
N GLY A 128 -22.50 -3.67 1.39
CA GLY A 128 -22.47 -3.74 -0.07
C GLY A 128 -23.86 -3.62 -0.68
N LEU A 129 -24.04 -4.17 -1.88
CA LEU A 129 -25.32 -4.19 -2.59
C LEU A 129 -26.42 -4.81 -1.71
N PRO A 130 -27.56 -4.12 -1.46
CA PRO A 130 -28.57 -4.57 -0.51
C PRO A 130 -29.00 -6.02 -0.75
N LEU A 131 -29.04 -6.81 0.33
CA LEU A 131 -29.25 -8.27 0.27
C LEU A 131 -30.64 -8.67 -0.24
N TYR A 132 -31.63 -7.77 -0.19
CA TYR A 132 -32.97 -8.01 -0.73
C TYR A 132 -33.03 -7.89 -2.27
N THR A 133 -31.96 -7.38 -2.89
CA THR A 133 -31.87 -7.20 -4.34
C THR A 133 -31.54 -8.52 -5.00
N LYS A 134 -32.44 -8.97 -5.88
CA LYS A 134 -32.28 -10.21 -6.63
C LYS A 134 -31.40 -9.96 -7.86
N LEU A 135 -30.39 -10.81 -8.04
CA LEU A 135 -29.38 -10.63 -9.08
C LEU A 135 -29.62 -11.51 -10.31
N LEU A 136 -29.11 -11.10 -11.47
CA LEU A 136 -29.08 -11.86 -12.72
C LEU A 136 -28.70 -13.34 -12.55
N PRO A 137 -27.63 -13.73 -11.82
CA PRO A 137 -27.33 -15.14 -11.58
C PRO A 137 -28.44 -15.88 -10.79
N GLN A 138 -29.12 -15.22 -9.84
CA GLN A 138 -30.23 -15.85 -9.11
C GLN A 138 -31.43 -16.08 -10.04
N TRP A 139 -31.71 -15.09 -10.89
CA TRP A 139 -32.74 -15.17 -11.92
C TRP A 139 -32.50 -16.31 -12.91
N LEU A 140 -31.27 -16.43 -13.42
CA LEU A 140 -30.90 -17.49 -14.36
C LEU A 140 -30.80 -18.87 -13.68
N GLY A 141 -30.31 -18.92 -12.45
CA GLY A 141 -30.22 -20.16 -11.66
C GLY A 141 -31.59 -20.78 -11.39
N GLU A 142 -32.62 -19.96 -11.12
CA GLU A 142 -34.01 -20.43 -10.93
C GLU A 142 -34.60 -21.09 -12.19
N VAL A 143 -34.12 -20.73 -13.38
CA VAL A 143 -34.52 -21.37 -14.64
C VAL A 143 -33.50 -22.40 -15.13
N GLY A 144 -32.58 -22.84 -14.27
CA GLY A 144 -31.73 -24.01 -14.48
C GLY A 144 -30.33 -23.75 -15.03
N TYR A 145 -29.92 -22.49 -15.19
CA TYR A 145 -28.53 -22.19 -15.58
C TYR A 145 -27.54 -22.64 -14.50
N GLN A 146 -26.35 -23.07 -14.92
CA GLN A 146 -25.18 -23.14 -14.04
C GLN A 146 -24.48 -21.78 -14.08
N THR A 147 -24.18 -21.22 -12.91
CA THR A 147 -23.79 -19.80 -12.81
C THR A 147 -22.39 -19.63 -12.21
N SER A 148 -21.53 -18.84 -12.87
CA SER A 148 -20.15 -18.65 -12.44
C SER A 148 -19.73 -17.19 -12.49
N LEU A 149 -18.95 -16.75 -11.50
CA LEU A 149 -18.19 -15.49 -11.55
C LEU A 149 -16.70 -15.80 -11.49
N VAL A 150 -15.94 -15.29 -12.44
CA VAL A 150 -14.47 -15.38 -12.45
C VAL A 150 -13.88 -13.97 -12.50
N GLY A 151 -13.10 -13.60 -11.49
CA GLY A 151 -12.45 -12.28 -11.34
C GLY A 151 -13.11 -11.34 -10.31
N LYS A 152 -13.28 -10.06 -10.66
CA LYS A 152 -13.65 -8.97 -9.74
C LYS A 152 -15.14 -8.95 -9.38
N TRP A 153 -15.44 -8.92 -8.07
CA TRP A 153 -16.81 -8.76 -7.55
C TRP A 153 -17.20 -7.29 -7.26
N HIS A 154 -16.60 -6.68 -6.23
CA HIS A 154 -16.79 -5.29 -5.81
C HIS A 154 -18.22 -4.84 -5.45
N LEU A 155 -19.08 -5.77 -5.01
CA LEU A 155 -20.46 -5.49 -4.56
C LEU A 155 -20.71 -5.82 -3.08
N GLY A 156 -19.63 -5.98 -2.30
CA GLY A 156 -19.68 -6.12 -0.86
C GLY A 156 -18.90 -7.34 -0.34
N SER A 157 -18.31 -7.16 0.83
CA SER A 157 -17.47 -8.17 1.50
C SER A 157 -17.65 -8.21 3.02
N ALA A 158 -18.53 -7.37 3.58
CA ALA A 158 -18.63 -7.18 5.03
C ALA A 158 -19.07 -8.44 5.79
N THR A 159 -19.84 -9.30 5.15
CA THR A 159 -20.26 -10.61 5.68
C THR A 159 -20.36 -11.62 4.55
N PRO A 160 -20.31 -12.94 4.86
CA PRO A 160 -20.47 -13.98 3.85
C PRO A 160 -21.73 -13.85 3.01
N ALA A 161 -22.80 -13.24 3.54
CA ALA A 161 -24.05 -13.00 2.79
C ALA A 161 -23.85 -12.12 1.55
N TYR A 162 -22.79 -11.30 1.49
CA TYR A 162 -22.46 -10.48 0.32
C TYR A 162 -21.57 -11.21 -0.70
N PHE A 163 -21.03 -12.40 -0.38
CA PHE A 163 -20.11 -13.10 -1.26
C PHE A 163 -20.83 -13.63 -2.50
N PRO A 164 -20.17 -13.70 -3.67
CA PRO A 164 -20.82 -14.06 -4.95
C PRO A 164 -21.60 -15.39 -4.88
N HIS A 165 -21.04 -16.42 -4.24
CA HIS A 165 -21.69 -17.72 -4.13
C HIS A 165 -22.92 -17.75 -3.21
N ASN A 166 -23.06 -16.74 -2.34
CA ASN A 166 -24.29 -16.52 -1.55
C ASN A 166 -25.25 -15.52 -2.23
N ARG A 167 -24.89 -15.04 -3.43
CA ARG A 167 -25.63 -14.06 -4.23
C ARG A 167 -26.04 -14.61 -5.59
N GLY A 168 -26.05 -15.93 -5.73
CA GLY A 168 -26.64 -16.63 -6.88
C GLY A 168 -25.64 -17.31 -7.80
N PHE A 169 -24.33 -17.17 -7.59
CA PHE A 169 -23.33 -17.89 -8.38
C PHE A 169 -23.06 -19.27 -7.79
N ASP A 170 -23.20 -20.34 -8.58
CA ASP A 170 -22.81 -21.70 -8.17
C ASP A 170 -21.29 -21.80 -7.94
N HIS A 171 -20.50 -21.03 -8.70
CA HIS A 171 -19.04 -20.96 -8.59
C HIS A 171 -18.50 -19.52 -8.59
N PHE A 172 -17.52 -19.28 -7.73
CA PHE A 172 -16.75 -18.03 -7.66
C PHE A 172 -15.26 -18.33 -7.56
N TYR A 173 -14.47 -17.67 -8.41
CA TYR A 173 -13.01 -17.62 -8.32
C TYR A 173 -12.50 -16.22 -8.66
N GLY A 174 -11.87 -15.53 -7.71
CA GLY A 174 -11.37 -14.17 -7.91
C GLY A 174 -11.37 -13.34 -6.63
N HIS A 175 -11.59 -12.03 -6.73
CA HIS A 175 -11.43 -11.11 -5.60
C HIS A 175 -12.71 -10.34 -5.26
N LEU A 176 -12.88 -9.98 -3.97
CA LEU A 176 -14.10 -9.30 -3.50
C LEU A 176 -14.02 -7.78 -3.59
N GLY A 177 -12.83 -7.23 -3.38
CA GLY A 177 -12.54 -5.80 -3.30
C GLY A 177 -12.48 -5.10 -4.65
N GLY A 178 -12.13 -3.81 -4.60
CA GLY A 178 -12.13 -2.95 -5.79
C GLY A 178 -10.88 -3.05 -6.66
N PHE A 179 -9.77 -3.57 -6.14
CA PHE A 179 -8.50 -3.74 -6.84
C PHE A 179 -7.58 -4.65 -6.03
N ILE A 180 -6.59 -5.23 -6.69
CA ILE A 180 -5.56 -6.13 -6.17
C ILE A 180 -4.26 -5.91 -6.93
N ASP A 181 -3.12 -6.35 -6.38
CA ASP A 181 -1.94 -6.59 -7.21
C ASP A 181 -2.17 -7.76 -8.18
N TYR A 182 -1.56 -7.71 -9.36
CA TYR A 182 -1.78 -8.71 -10.40
C TYR A 182 -1.07 -10.04 -10.15
N TYR A 183 -0.09 -10.11 -9.24
CA TYR A 183 0.68 -11.32 -8.97
C TYR A 183 0.49 -11.82 -7.54
N ASP A 184 0.48 -10.93 -6.54
CA ASP A 184 0.28 -11.34 -5.15
C ASP A 184 -1.21 -11.45 -4.75
N HIS A 185 -2.10 -10.93 -5.60
CA HIS A 185 -3.55 -10.91 -5.42
C HIS A 185 -4.01 -10.26 -4.11
N GLY A 186 -3.20 -9.35 -3.57
CA GLY A 186 -3.39 -8.71 -2.30
C GLY A 186 -3.68 -7.23 -2.39
N LEU A 187 -4.13 -6.70 -1.26
CA LEU A 187 -4.35 -5.29 -1.02
C LEU A 187 -3.83 -4.95 0.39
N MET A 188 -2.87 -4.02 0.47
CA MET A 188 -2.29 -3.55 1.75
C MET A 188 -1.77 -4.70 2.64
N GLY A 189 -1.19 -5.73 2.03
CA GLY A 189 -0.61 -6.89 2.73
C GLY A 189 -1.61 -7.97 3.16
N ALA A 190 -2.87 -7.90 2.71
CA ALA A 190 -3.85 -8.97 2.87
C ALA A 190 -4.28 -9.52 1.51
N VAL A 191 -4.27 -10.84 1.34
CA VAL A 191 -4.70 -11.49 0.09
C VAL A 191 -6.21 -11.41 -0.05
N ASP A 192 -6.66 -10.90 -1.18
CA ASP A 192 -8.06 -10.89 -1.60
C ASP A 192 -8.17 -11.73 -2.88
N TRP A 193 -8.05 -13.04 -2.72
CA TRP A 193 -8.23 -14.01 -3.80
C TRP A 193 -8.91 -15.24 -3.23
N GLN A 194 -10.02 -15.65 -3.81
CA GLN A 194 -10.94 -16.60 -3.17
C GLN A 194 -11.50 -17.58 -4.19
N ARG A 195 -11.75 -18.79 -3.69
CA ARG A 195 -12.56 -19.81 -4.35
C ARG A 195 -13.75 -20.12 -3.45
N ASN A 196 -14.97 -19.78 -3.88
CA ASN A 196 -16.21 -20.02 -3.14
C ASN A 196 -16.18 -19.56 -1.67
N GLY A 197 -15.63 -18.36 -1.41
CA GLY A 197 -15.58 -17.77 -0.07
C GLY A 197 -14.42 -18.24 0.80
N VAL A 198 -13.57 -19.11 0.28
CA VAL A 198 -12.33 -19.55 0.92
C VAL A 198 -11.18 -18.82 0.23
N THR A 199 -10.37 -18.09 1.00
CA THR A 199 -9.14 -17.47 0.49
C THR A 199 -8.19 -18.54 -0.02
N VAL A 200 -7.67 -18.35 -1.24
CA VAL A 200 -6.69 -19.23 -1.88
C VAL A 200 -5.48 -18.41 -2.33
N HIS A 201 -4.29 -19.02 -2.28
CA HIS A 201 -3.05 -18.41 -2.75
C HIS A 201 -2.65 -19.09 -4.05
N GLU A 202 -2.57 -18.32 -5.12
CA GLU A 202 -2.30 -18.81 -6.47
C GLU A 202 -1.13 -18.02 -7.02
N ASP A 203 -0.12 -18.71 -7.54
CA ASP A 203 0.99 -18.08 -8.23
C ASP A 203 0.58 -17.78 -9.67
N GLY A 204 0.86 -16.56 -10.14
CA GLY A 204 0.67 -16.21 -11.55
C GLY A 204 0.04 -14.86 -11.75
N TYR A 205 -0.05 -14.45 -13.02
CA TYR A 205 -0.68 -13.20 -13.41
C TYR A 205 -2.21 -13.36 -13.37
N SER A 206 -2.90 -12.53 -12.58
CA SER A 206 -4.36 -12.62 -12.36
C SER A 206 -5.19 -12.72 -13.65
N THR A 207 -4.79 -12.03 -14.73
CA THR A 207 -5.50 -12.12 -16.03
C THR A 207 -5.39 -13.51 -16.65
N GLU A 208 -4.23 -14.17 -16.53
CA GLU A 208 -4.03 -15.56 -16.98
C GLU A 208 -4.79 -16.53 -16.07
N LEU A 209 -4.79 -16.32 -14.76
CA LEU A 209 -5.52 -17.18 -13.81
C LEU A 209 -7.04 -17.11 -14.01
N ILE A 210 -7.59 -15.92 -14.21
CA ILE A 210 -9.02 -15.72 -14.52
C ILE A 210 -9.36 -16.44 -15.84
N THR A 211 -8.54 -16.28 -16.86
CA THR A 211 -8.72 -16.96 -18.15
C THR A 211 -8.68 -18.49 -18.00
N ALA A 212 -7.68 -19.00 -17.28
CA ALA A 212 -7.50 -20.43 -17.07
C ALA A 212 -8.69 -21.06 -16.33
N GLU A 213 -9.20 -20.40 -15.28
CA GLU A 213 -10.36 -20.89 -14.55
C GLU A 213 -11.63 -20.82 -15.42
N ALA A 214 -11.82 -19.77 -16.23
CA ALA A 214 -12.94 -19.71 -17.18
C ALA A 214 -12.93 -20.88 -18.18
N ILE A 215 -11.78 -21.17 -18.78
CA ILE A 215 -11.61 -22.32 -19.69
C ILE A 215 -11.88 -23.64 -18.97
N LYS A 216 -11.37 -23.79 -17.74
CA LYS A 216 -11.61 -24.98 -16.92
C LYS A 216 -13.10 -25.20 -16.67
N LEU A 217 -13.85 -24.14 -16.35
CA LEU A 217 -15.30 -24.21 -16.14
C LEU A 217 -16.04 -24.58 -17.43
N LEU A 218 -15.63 -24.06 -18.59
CA LEU A 218 -16.22 -24.44 -19.88
C LEU A 218 -16.03 -25.94 -20.19
N GLN A 219 -14.82 -26.46 -19.95
CA GLN A 219 -14.47 -27.86 -20.21
C GLN A 219 -15.16 -28.84 -19.25
N HIS A 220 -15.34 -28.45 -17.98
CA HIS A 220 -15.88 -29.32 -16.92
C HIS A 220 -17.35 -29.00 -16.57
N ARG A 221 -18.03 -28.21 -17.40
CA ARG A 221 -19.44 -27.84 -17.18
C ARG A 221 -20.36 -29.05 -17.17
N ASP A 222 -21.50 -28.91 -16.50
CA ASP A 222 -22.62 -29.83 -16.70
C ASP A 222 -23.23 -29.57 -18.08
N LYS A 223 -23.03 -30.50 -19.02
CA LYS A 223 -23.49 -30.34 -20.41
C LYS A 223 -25.02 -30.39 -20.56
N SER A 224 -25.75 -30.80 -19.51
CA SER A 224 -27.22 -30.83 -19.52
C SER A 224 -27.88 -29.49 -19.16
N ARG A 225 -27.08 -28.50 -18.73
CA ARG A 225 -27.56 -27.19 -18.27
C ARG A 225 -26.89 -26.07 -19.04
N PRO A 226 -27.61 -25.00 -19.42
CA PRO A 226 -26.99 -23.83 -20.04
C PRO A 226 -26.10 -23.10 -19.02
N LEU A 227 -25.01 -22.49 -19.49
CA LEU A 227 -24.04 -21.76 -18.67
C LEU A 227 -24.34 -20.26 -18.66
N PHE A 228 -24.22 -19.65 -17.48
CA PHE A 228 -24.02 -18.21 -17.32
C PHE A 228 -22.66 -17.96 -16.67
N MET A 229 -21.80 -17.19 -17.31
CA MET A 229 -20.51 -16.77 -16.76
C MET A 229 -20.38 -15.25 -16.78
N LEU A 230 -20.08 -14.66 -15.63
CA LEU A 230 -19.52 -13.31 -15.55
C LEU A 230 -17.99 -13.43 -15.48
N LEU A 231 -17.33 -13.14 -16.59
CA LEU A 231 -15.88 -13.10 -16.73
C LEU A 231 -15.41 -11.65 -16.51
N ALA A 232 -15.15 -11.30 -15.26
CA ALA A 232 -14.85 -9.93 -14.84
C ALA A 232 -13.36 -9.75 -14.59
N TYR A 233 -12.60 -9.43 -15.63
CA TYR A 233 -11.19 -9.09 -15.48
C TYR A 233 -11.02 -7.86 -14.58
N ASN A 234 -9.97 -7.88 -13.75
CA ASN A 234 -9.44 -6.66 -13.14
C ASN A 234 -8.53 -5.89 -14.11
N ALA A 235 -8.16 -6.48 -15.25
CA ALA A 235 -7.47 -5.78 -16.32
C ALA A 235 -8.39 -4.79 -17.06
N PRO A 236 -7.87 -3.62 -17.48
CA PRO A 236 -6.53 -3.07 -17.23
C PRO A 236 -6.39 -2.10 -16.02
N HIS A 237 -7.22 -2.23 -14.98
CA HIS A 237 -7.24 -1.35 -13.81
C HIS A 237 -5.91 -1.36 -13.04
N GLY A 238 -5.56 -0.24 -12.42
CA GLY A 238 -4.34 -0.12 -11.61
C GLY A 238 -4.39 -0.92 -10.28
N PRO A 239 -3.25 -1.23 -9.64
CA PRO A 239 -1.88 -0.92 -10.05
C PRO A 239 -1.46 -1.64 -11.33
N GLN A 240 -0.80 -0.92 -12.24
CA GLN A 240 -0.44 -1.46 -13.55
C GLN A 240 0.69 -2.49 -13.41
N ALA A 241 0.45 -3.71 -13.90
CA ALA A 241 1.45 -4.75 -13.99
C ALA A 241 1.10 -5.71 -15.13
N ALA A 242 2.12 -6.18 -15.84
CA ALA A 242 1.99 -7.19 -16.90
C ALA A 242 3.31 -7.97 -17.03
N PRO A 243 3.28 -9.21 -17.58
CA PRO A 243 4.48 -9.93 -17.93
C PRO A 243 5.42 -9.10 -18.81
N GLN A 244 6.72 -9.09 -18.49
CA GLN A 244 7.72 -8.29 -19.20
C GLN A 244 7.75 -8.60 -20.70
N SER A 245 7.60 -9.88 -21.07
CA SER A 245 7.52 -10.30 -22.47
C SER A 245 6.39 -9.63 -23.23
N SER A 246 5.26 -9.34 -22.57
CA SER A 246 4.13 -8.62 -23.17
C SER A 246 4.40 -7.12 -23.25
N ILE A 247 5.06 -6.54 -22.23
CA ILE A 247 5.49 -5.12 -22.22
C ILE A 247 6.46 -4.83 -23.38
N ASP A 248 7.41 -5.74 -23.64
CA ASP A 248 8.45 -5.57 -24.66
C ASP A 248 7.88 -5.44 -26.09
N LEU A 249 6.70 -6.04 -26.34
CA LEU A 249 5.98 -5.96 -27.62
C LEU A 249 5.54 -4.53 -27.95
N TYR A 250 5.36 -3.69 -26.91
CA TYR A 250 4.95 -2.30 -27.00
C TYR A 250 6.12 -1.32 -26.81
N SER A 251 7.38 -1.77 -26.96
CA SER A 251 8.59 -0.94 -26.78
C SER A 251 8.62 0.39 -27.55
N LYS A 252 7.82 0.51 -28.63
CA LYS A 252 7.67 1.74 -29.43
C LYS A 252 6.82 2.83 -28.76
N ILE A 253 5.96 2.49 -27.79
CA ILE A 253 5.20 3.49 -27.03
C ILE A 253 6.18 4.14 -26.05
N GLU A 254 6.32 5.47 -26.11
CA GLU A 254 7.34 6.20 -25.34
C GLU A 254 7.05 6.20 -23.83
N LYS A 255 5.77 6.37 -23.45
CA LYS A 255 5.34 6.42 -22.05
C LYS A 255 5.27 5.02 -21.45
N GLU A 256 6.02 4.78 -20.39
CA GLU A 256 6.09 3.46 -19.74
C GLU A 256 4.76 3.01 -19.16
N GLU A 257 4.02 3.87 -18.46
CA GLU A 257 2.70 3.51 -17.92
C GLU A 257 1.73 3.07 -19.04
N ARG A 258 1.81 3.73 -20.21
CA ARG A 258 1.02 3.36 -21.39
C ARG A 258 1.47 2.03 -22.00
N ARG A 259 2.78 1.72 -21.99
CA ARG A 259 3.29 0.41 -22.42
C ARG A 259 2.78 -0.73 -21.55
N VAL A 260 2.83 -0.56 -20.23
CA VAL A 260 2.35 -1.58 -19.29
C VAL A 260 0.85 -1.77 -19.48
N TYR A 261 0.09 -0.68 -19.57
CA TYR A 261 -1.33 -0.73 -19.88
C TYR A 261 -1.64 -1.45 -21.20
N ALA A 262 -0.93 -1.13 -22.28
CA ALA A 262 -1.07 -1.79 -23.58
C ALA A 262 -0.84 -3.31 -23.46
N ALA A 263 0.17 -3.71 -22.68
CA ALA A 263 0.43 -5.12 -22.42
C ALA A 263 -0.68 -5.78 -21.59
N MET A 264 -1.26 -5.09 -20.60
CA MET A 264 -2.40 -5.60 -19.82
C MET A 264 -3.62 -5.86 -20.71
N VAL A 265 -3.94 -4.91 -21.60
CA VAL A 265 -5.04 -5.03 -22.56
C VAL A 265 -4.77 -6.13 -23.59
N ASP A 266 -3.54 -6.25 -24.12
CA ASP A 266 -3.14 -7.35 -25.02
C ASP A 266 -3.28 -8.72 -24.34
N ASN A 267 -2.80 -8.87 -23.09
CA ASN A 267 -2.96 -10.13 -22.35
C ASN A 267 -4.44 -10.47 -22.08
N MET A 268 -5.29 -9.48 -21.82
CA MET A 268 -6.74 -9.69 -21.71
C MET A 268 -7.33 -10.15 -23.05
N ASP A 269 -6.94 -9.52 -24.18
CA ASP A 269 -7.37 -9.94 -25.52
C ASP A 269 -6.93 -11.37 -25.84
N VAL A 270 -5.69 -11.74 -25.52
CA VAL A 270 -5.17 -13.11 -25.64
C VAL A 270 -6.05 -14.07 -24.83
N GLY A 271 -6.37 -13.72 -23.58
CA GLY A 271 -7.22 -14.53 -22.73
C GLY A 271 -8.64 -14.73 -23.30
N ILE A 272 -9.24 -13.66 -23.81
CA ILE A 272 -10.53 -13.73 -24.52
C ILE A 272 -10.42 -14.65 -25.74
N GLY A 273 -9.33 -14.57 -26.51
CA GLY A 273 -9.05 -15.48 -27.61
C GLY A 273 -9.02 -16.95 -27.20
N GLU A 274 -8.40 -17.27 -26.06
CA GLU A 274 -8.38 -18.64 -25.52
C GLU A 274 -9.76 -19.12 -25.05
N VAL A 275 -10.57 -18.23 -24.46
CA VAL A 275 -11.98 -18.54 -24.12
C VAL A 275 -12.80 -18.84 -25.38
N LEU A 276 -12.65 -18.03 -26.44
CA LEU A 276 -13.33 -18.26 -27.72
C LEU A 276 -12.91 -19.59 -28.36
N LYS A 277 -11.62 -19.95 -28.28
CA LYS A 277 -11.12 -21.25 -28.73
C LYS A 277 -11.70 -22.40 -27.91
N ALA A 278 -11.83 -22.23 -26.59
CA ALA A 278 -12.45 -23.24 -25.73
C ALA A 278 -13.93 -23.46 -26.09
N LEU A 279 -14.70 -22.39 -26.37
CA LEU A 279 -16.08 -22.50 -26.84
C LEU A 279 -16.21 -23.25 -28.17
N GLN A 280 -15.25 -23.03 -29.09
CA GLN A 280 -15.18 -23.74 -30.37
C GLN A 280 -14.81 -25.22 -30.17
N ALA A 281 -13.83 -25.51 -29.31
CA ALA A 281 -13.41 -26.88 -29.00
C ALA A 281 -14.52 -27.70 -28.31
N GLU A 282 -15.35 -27.03 -27.49
CA GLU A 282 -16.52 -27.63 -26.84
C GLU A 282 -17.77 -27.64 -27.72
N ASP A 283 -17.68 -27.15 -28.96
CA ASP A 283 -18.78 -27.03 -29.94
C ASP A 283 -20.04 -26.34 -29.39
N ILE A 284 -19.85 -25.24 -28.65
CA ILE A 284 -20.96 -24.44 -28.09
C ILE A 284 -20.92 -22.97 -28.49
N ALA A 285 -19.90 -22.53 -29.23
CA ALA A 285 -19.78 -21.15 -29.69
C ALA A 285 -21.01 -20.66 -30.48
N HIS A 286 -21.62 -21.52 -31.29
CA HIS A 286 -22.80 -21.19 -32.09
C HIS A 286 -24.09 -20.99 -31.25
N ASN A 287 -24.09 -21.45 -29.99
CA ASN A 287 -25.19 -21.31 -29.04
C ASN A 287 -24.70 -20.56 -27.77
N THR A 288 -23.88 -19.53 -27.95
CA THR A 288 -23.37 -18.71 -26.85
C THR A 288 -23.49 -17.23 -27.22
N LEU A 289 -24.23 -16.48 -26.41
CA LEU A 289 -24.22 -15.02 -26.41
C LEU A 289 -23.03 -14.53 -25.58
N ILE A 290 -22.14 -13.76 -26.20
CA ILE A 290 -21.09 -13.02 -25.51
C ILE A 290 -21.41 -11.53 -25.56
N VAL A 291 -21.33 -10.85 -24.42
CA VAL A 291 -21.36 -9.38 -24.37
C VAL A 291 -20.07 -8.91 -23.70
N PHE A 292 -19.24 -8.19 -24.45
CA PHE A 292 -18.03 -7.54 -23.95
C PHE A 292 -18.32 -6.07 -23.64
N MET A 293 -17.85 -5.58 -22.50
CA MET A 293 -17.92 -4.16 -22.13
C MET A 293 -16.83 -3.78 -21.11
N SER A 294 -16.52 -2.48 -20.98
CA SER A 294 -15.81 -1.94 -19.81
C SER A 294 -16.79 -1.54 -18.70
N ASP A 295 -16.37 -1.53 -17.44
CA ASP A 295 -17.22 -1.07 -16.32
C ASP A 295 -17.27 0.46 -16.15
N ASN A 296 -16.27 1.17 -16.68
CA ASN A 296 -16.21 2.62 -16.83
C ASN A 296 -15.14 2.97 -17.87
N GLY A 297 -15.07 4.25 -18.27
CA GLY A 297 -14.02 4.72 -19.16
C GLY A 297 -12.62 4.67 -18.54
N GLY A 298 -11.59 4.88 -19.35
CA GLY A 298 -10.20 4.84 -18.93
C GLY A 298 -9.82 6.01 -18.02
N SER A 299 -8.80 5.83 -17.19
CA SER A 299 -8.32 6.88 -16.28
C SER A 299 -7.08 7.58 -16.84
N SER A 300 -7.28 8.71 -17.54
CA SER A 300 -6.21 9.52 -18.17
C SER A 300 -5.95 10.88 -17.48
N GLU A 301 -6.96 11.44 -16.80
CA GLU A 301 -6.95 12.86 -16.37
C GLU A 301 -6.43 13.10 -14.96
N PHE A 302 -6.29 12.04 -14.17
CA PHE A 302 -5.68 12.15 -12.86
C PHE A 302 -4.19 11.88 -13.00
N PRO A 303 -3.30 12.78 -12.49
CA PRO A 303 -1.93 12.35 -12.29
C PRO A 303 -1.98 11.09 -11.41
N ALA A 304 -1.17 10.07 -11.74
CA ALA A 304 -1.13 8.81 -10.98
C ALA A 304 -0.97 9.03 -9.45
N SER A 305 -0.49 10.20 -9.04
CA SER A 305 -0.37 10.66 -7.67
C SER A 305 -1.66 11.15 -6.98
N ALA A 306 -2.72 11.51 -7.72
CA ALA A 306 -3.99 12.04 -7.18
C ALA A 306 -5.08 10.96 -7.02
N VAL A 307 -4.96 9.85 -7.74
CA VAL A 307 -5.81 8.67 -7.62
C VAL A 307 -4.89 7.46 -7.76
N SER A 308 -4.80 6.60 -6.75
CA SER A 308 -3.84 5.46 -6.66
C SER A 308 -3.96 4.40 -7.76
N HIS A 309 -4.72 4.67 -8.83
CA HIS A 309 -5.20 3.70 -9.79
C HIS A 309 -5.37 4.31 -11.19
N SER A 310 -4.59 5.34 -11.58
CA SER A 310 -4.61 5.75 -12.99
C SER A 310 -4.15 4.58 -13.85
N SER A 311 -5.00 4.17 -14.78
CA SER A 311 -4.75 3.07 -15.71
C SER A 311 -4.01 3.55 -16.96
N ALA A 312 -3.74 4.85 -17.17
CA ALA A 312 -3.20 5.37 -18.44
C ALA A 312 -4.04 4.94 -19.67
N GLY A 313 -5.32 4.67 -19.47
CA GLY A 313 -6.28 4.40 -20.54
C GLY A 313 -6.46 5.64 -21.43
N ASN A 314 -6.82 5.43 -22.69
CA ASN A 314 -7.03 6.50 -23.65
C ASN A 314 -8.51 6.56 -24.02
N ASN A 315 -9.15 7.71 -23.81
CA ASN A 315 -10.56 7.90 -24.19
C ASN A 315 -10.72 8.75 -25.45
N ASP A 316 -9.64 9.18 -26.09
CA ASP A 316 -9.70 10.05 -27.26
C ASP A 316 -10.62 9.47 -28.35
N PRO A 317 -11.44 10.30 -29.02
CA PRO A 317 -11.58 11.74 -28.85
C PRO A 317 -12.57 12.16 -27.74
N LEU A 318 -13.15 11.22 -26.98
CA LEU A 318 -14.15 11.55 -25.97
C LEU A 318 -13.56 12.40 -24.84
N ARG A 319 -14.37 13.34 -24.35
CA ARG A 319 -13.97 14.26 -23.28
C ARG A 319 -13.87 13.49 -21.96
N SER A 320 -12.70 13.57 -21.32
CA SER A 320 -12.43 13.05 -19.97
C SER A 320 -12.44 11.53 -19.81
N GLY A 321 -12.70 11.03 -18.61
CA GLY A 321 -12.41 9.67 -18.19
C GLY A 321 -13.12 9.25 -16.90
N LYS A 322 -12.71 8.09 -16.37
CA LYS A 322 -13.18 7.53 -15.09
C LYS A 322 -13.41 8.63 -14.05
N THR A 323 -14.44 8.47 -13.21
CA THR A 323 -14.89 9.43 -12.18
C THR A 323 -15.79 10.55 -12.71
N PHE A 324 -15.55 11.05 -13.93
CA PHE A 324 -16.30 12.20 -14.44
C PHE A 324 -17.58 11.78 -15.17
N PRO A 325 -18.68 12.55 -15.04
CA PRO A 325 -19.93 12.31 -15.77
C PRO A 325 -19.88 12.75 -17.26
N LEU A 326 -18.68 12.84 -17.84
CA LEU A 326 -18.44 13.21 -19.24
C LEU A 326 -18.34 11.94 -20.11
N GLU A 327 -18.45 12.07 -21.44
CA GLU A 327 -18.55 10.90 -22.34
C GLU A 327 -17.40 9.92 -22.13
N GLY A 328 -16.16 10.40 -21.96
CA GLY A 328 -15.01 9.53 -21.75
C GLY A 328 -15.03 8.77 -20.43
N GLY A 329 -15.89 9.13 -19.46
CA GLY A 329 -16.08 8.39 -18.20
C GLY A 329 -17.22 7.37 -18.24
N ILE A 330 -18.25 7.60 -19.06
CA ILE A 330 -19.50 6.83 -19.07
C ILE A 330 -19.78 6.06 -20.36
N ARG A 331 -19.17 6.44 -21.49
CA ARG A 331 -19.33 5.77 -22.79
C ARG A 331 -18.12 4.87 -23.01
N VAL A 332 -18.36 3.57 -23.16
CA VAL A 332 -17.30 2.55 -23.10
C VAL A 332 -17.27 1.63 -24.31
N PRO A 333 -16.11 1.06 -24.68
CA PRO A 333 -16.04 0.00 -25.68
C PRO A 333 -16.98 -1.15 -25.30
N ALA A 334 -17.88 -1.53 -26.20
CA ALA A 334 -18.81 -2.62 -25.99
C ALA A 334 -19.21 -3.30 -27.31
N ALA A 335 -19.35 -4.62 -27.27
CA ALA A 335 -19.76 -5.43 -28.41
C ALA A 335 -20.55 -6.66 -27.95
N ALA A 336 -21.50 -7.10 -28.76
CA ALA A 336 -22.20 -8.37 -28.56
C ALA A 336 -21.92 -9.33 -29.72
N TRP A 337 -21.70 -10.60 -29.40
CA TRP A 337 -21.32 -11.63 -30.36
C TRP A 337 -22.12 -12.89 -30.11
N TRP A 338 -22.83 -13.34 -31.14
CA TRP A 338 -23.50 -14.63 -31.17
C TRP A 338 -23.48 -15.14 -32.62
N PRO A 339 -22.53 -16.03 -32.98
CA PRO A 339 -22.36 -16.52 -34.33
C PRO A 339 -23.64 -17.12 -34.89
N GLY A 340 -24.06 -16.67 -36.07
CA GLY A 340 -25.28 -17.18 -36.71
C GLY A 340 -26.55 -16.45 -36.29
N VAL A 341 -26.55 -15.69 -35.19
CA VAL A 341 -27.70 -14.91 -34.70
C VAL A 341 -27.48 -13.41 -34.88
N LEU A 342 -26.39 -12.88 -34.32
CA LEU A 342 -26.04 -11.47 -34.45
C LEU A 342 -25.14 -11.30 -35.67
N HIS A 343 -25.59 -10.48 -36.62
CA HIS A 343 -24.80 -10.11 -37.81
C HIS A 343 -25.07 -8.65 -38.11
N SER A 344 -24.09 -7.77 -37.93
CA SER A 344 -24.18 -6.42 -38.47
C SER A 344 -22.88 -6.00 -39.12
N LYS A 345 -23.00 -5.24 -40.21
CA LYS A 345 -21.89 -4.48 -40.78
C LYS A 345 -21.79 -3.07 -40.18
N ASP A 346 -22.85 -2.62 -39.52
CA ASP A 346 -22.99 -1.29 -38.96
C ASP A 346 -23.02 -1.34 -37.44
N LYS A 347 -22.47 -0.31 -36.79
CA LYS A 347 -22.51 -0.12 -35.33
C LYS A 347 -23.89 0.32 -34.86
N ILE A 348 -24.27 -0.04 -33.64
CA ILE A 348 -25.55 0.36 -33.02
C ILE A 348 -25.39 1.73 -32.34
N GLU A 349 -26.05 2.73 -32.91
CA GLU A 349 -26.05 4.12 -32.41
C GLU A 349 -27.26 4.45 -31.52
N GLN A 350 -28.18 3.51 -31.32
CA GLN A 350 -29.24 3.67 -30.33
C GLN A 350 -28.66 3.59 -28.92
N MET A 351 -29.18 4.41 -28.01
CA MET A 351 -28.74 4.43 -26.62
C MET A 351 -29.05 3.10 -25.92
N ILE A 352 -28.01 2.43 -25.46
CA ILE A 352 -28.06 1.25 -24.61
C ILE A 352 -27.31 1.58 -23.32
N THR A 353 -27.79 1.08 -22.20
CA THR A 353 -27.13 1.24 -20.91
C THR A 353 -26.85 -0.10 -20.27
N VAL A 354 -25.98 -0.12 -19.28
CA VAL A 354 -25.70 -1.32 -18.47
C VAL A 354 -26.95 -1.87 -17.78
N GLU A 355 -27.94 -1.03 -17.45
CA GLU A 355 -29.21 -1.46 -16.84
C GLU A 355 -30.02 -2.35 -17.78
N ASP A 356 -29.87 -2.15 -19.09
CA ASP A 356 -30.61 -2.86 -20.13
C ASP A 356 -30.09 -4.29 -20.34
N ILE A 357 -28.89 -4.63 -19.84
CA ILE A 357 -28.28 -5.95 -20.06
C ILE A 357 -29.12 -7.08 -19.47
N LEU A 358 -29.61 -6.94 -18.23
CA LEU A 358 -30.41 -7.98 -17.57
C LEU A 358 -31.68 -8.35 -18.37
N PRO A 359 -32.58 -7.40 -18.72
CA PRO A 359 -33.75 -7.72 -19.53
C PRO A 359 -33.41 -8.16 -20.96
N THR A 360 -32.32 -7.64 -21.54
CA THR A 360 -31.84 -8.05 -22.87
C THR A 360 -31.38 -9.50 -22.90
N VAL A 361 -30.60 -9.92 -21.92
CA VAL A 361 -30.14 -11.31 -21.77
C VAL A 361 -31.34 -12.25 -21.56
N PHE A 362 -32.35 -11.81 -20.82
CA PHE A 362 -33.60 -12.56 -20.65
C PHE A 362 -34.31 -12.81 -21.98
N GLU A 363 -34.54 -11.76 -22.77
CA GLU A 363 -35.20 -11.88 -24.06
C GLU A 363 -34.37 -12.72 -25.04
N ALA A 364 -33.05 -12.50 -25.09
CA ALA A 364 -32.12 -13.27 -25.93
C ALA A 364 -32.11 -14.77 -25.60
N ALA A 365 -32.30 -15.12 -24.31
CA ALA A 365 -32.40 -16.49 -23.84
C ALA A 365 -33.79 -17.12 -24.06
N GLY A 366 -34.73 -16.41 -24.68
CA GLY A 366 -36.12 -16.85 -24.85
C GLY A 366 -36.92 -16.86 -23.54
N LEU A 367 -36.45 -16.14 -22.51
CA LEU A 367 -37.13 -16.02 -21.23
C LEU A 367 -38.11 -14.83 -21.25
N PRO A 368 -39.28 -14.95 -20.62
CA PRO A 368 -40.25 -13.87 -20.62
C PRO A 368 -39.77 -12.69 -19.76
N VAL A 369 -39.51 -11.54 -20.40
CA VAL A 369 -39.15 -10.28 -19.69
C VAL A 369 -40.19 -9.90 -18.64
N ALA A 370 -41.47 -10.26 -18.85
CA ALA A 370 -42.55 -10.08 -17.87
C ALA A 370 -42.27 -10.76 -16.51
N ALA A 371 -41.45 -11.82 -16.46
CA ALA A 371 -41.04 -12.46 -15.22
C ALA A 371 -40.18 -11.56 -14.31
N LEU A 372 -39.55 -10.53 -14.88
CA LEU A 372 -38.80 -9.52 -14.14
C LEU A 372 -39.71 -8.48 -13.46
N HIS A 373 -41.00 -8.45 -13.80
CA HIS A 373 -41.97 -7.44 -13.35
C HIS A 373 -43.11 -8.05 -12.52
N THR A 374 -42.81 -8.97 -11.59
CA THR A 374 -43.84 -9.56 -10.73
C THR A 374 -44.53 -8.50 -9.85
N PRO A 375 -45.77 -8.74 -9.35
CA PRO A 375 -46.44 -7.83 -8.43
C PRO A 375 -45.62 -7.50 -7.18
N GLU A 376 -44.83 -8.44 -6.67
CA GLU A 376 -43.94 -8.23 -5.51
C GLU A 376 -42.79 -7.28 -5.83
N ILE A 377 -42.27 -7.32 -7.06
CA ILE A 377 -41.19 -6.46 -7.54
C ILE A 377 -41.71 -5.07 -7.89
N THR A 378 -42.87 -5.00 -8.56
CA THR A 378 -43.44 -3.74 -9.07
C THR A 378 -44.12 -2.90 -7.99
N ARG A 379 -44.52 -3.49 -6.86
CA ARG A 379 -45.09 -2.75 -5.71
C ARG A 379 -44.05 -2.13 -4.79
N ASP A 380 -42.82 -2.64 -4.80
CA ASP A 380 -41.71 -2.09 -4.02
C ASP A 380 -40.83 -1.23 -4.94
N GLU A 381 -40.86 0.08 -4.75
CA GLU A 381 -40.05 1.00 -5.55
C GLU A 381 -38.57 0.60 -5.52
N ASN A 382 -38.03 0.06 -4.44
CA ASN A 382 -36.61 -0.33 -4.38
C ASN A 382 -36.29 -1.61 -5.16
N ARG A 383 -37.31 -2.30 -5.70
CA ARG A 383 -37.13 -3.59 -6.41
C ARG A 383 -37.41 -3.48 -7.91
N LYS A 384 -38.11 -2.43 -8.36
CA LYS A 384 -38.37 -2.17 -9.78
C LYS A 384 -37.08 -2.13 -10.60
N LEU A 385 -37.14 -2.66 -11.82
CA LEU A 385 -36.06 -2.52 -12.79
C LEU A 385 -36.19 -1.18 -13.53
N ASP A 386 -35.05 -0.60 -13.86
CA ASP A 386 -34.94 0.62 -14.67
C ASP A 386 -34.57 0.30 -16.12
N GLY A 387 -33.86 -0.82 -16.34
CA GLY A 387 -33.49 -1.29 -17.66
C GLY A 387 -34.67 -1.81 -18.47
N ILE A 388 -34.55 -1.68 -19.80
CA ILE A 388 -35.47 -2.26 -20.77
C ILE A 388 -34.71 -3.15 -21.74
N SER A 389 -35.36 -4.17 -22.30
CA SER A 389 -34.68 -5.04 -23.25
C SER A 389 -34.32 -4.29 -24.52
N ARG A 390 -33.10 -4.53 -25.01
CA ARG A 390 -32.53 -4.01 -26.26
C ARG A 390 -32.22 -5.10 -27.26
N TRP A 391 -32.78 -6.30 -27.05
CA TRP A 391 -32.51 -7.45 -27.93
C TRP A 391 -32.92 -7.17 -29.38
N ASN A 392 -34.10 -6.57 -29.60
CA ASN A 392 -34.55 -6.20 -30.95
C ASN A 392 -33.60 -5.21 -31.64
N VAL A 393 -33.01 -4.27 -30.89
CA VAL A 393 -31.99 -3.35 -31.44
C VAL A 393 -30.75 -4.12 -31.89
N MET A 394 -30.31 -5.10 -31.09
CA MET A 394 -29.17 -5.96 -31.44
C MET A 394 -29.44 -6.81 -32.70
N LEU A 395 -30.70 -7.14 -32.98
CA LEU A 395 -31.13 -7.82 -34.20
C LEU A 395 -31.33 -6.89 -35.41
N GLY A 396 -31.18 -5.57 -35.22
CA GLY A 396 -31.32 -4.56 -36.27
C GLY A 396 -32.71 -3.92 -36.39
N ASP A 397 -33.62 -4.22 -35.46
CA ASP A 397 -34.96 -3.62 -35.43
C ASP A 397 -34.97 -2.27 -34.68
N ALA A 398 -35.97 -1.44 -34.98
CA ALA A 398 -36.23 -0.24 -34.21
C ALA A 398 -36.77 -0.60 -32.82
N ALA A 399 -36.36 0.13 -31.78
CA ALA A 399 -36.90 0.00 -30.45
C ALA A 399 -37.49 1.30 -29.94
N ASP A 400 -38.32 1.18 -28.90
CA ASP A 400 -38.87 2.32 -28.20
C ASP A 400 -37.78 3.17 -27.56
N ARG A 401 -38.09 4.46 -27.39
CA ARG A 401 -37.22 5.42 -26.72
C ARG A 401 -36.92 4.95 -25.29
N ARG A 402 -35.65 5.05 -24.89
CA ARG A 402 -35.23 4.77 -23.51
C ARG A 402 -35.76 5.85 -22.56
N PRO A 403 -36.20 5.51 -21.34
CA PRO A 403 -36.25 6.47 -20.25
C PRO A 403 -34.88 7.15 -20.01
N PRO A 404 -34.85 8.35 -19.41
CA PRO A 404 -33.61 9.05 -19.11
C PRO A 404 -32.65 8.21 -18.25
N PHE A 405 -31.36 8.23 -18.57
CA PHE A 405 -30.29 7.61 -17.79
C PHE A 405 -29.64 8.65 -16.90
N VAL A 406 -29.69 8.46 -15.58
CA VAL A 406 -29.11 9.38 -14.60
C VAL A 406 -27.85 8.75 -14.00
N PHE A 407 -26.75 9.49 -14.01
CA PHE A 407 -25.44 9.01 -13.59
C PHE A 407 -24.67 10.12 -12.88
N GLY A 408 -23.62 9.74 -12.16
CA GLY A 408 -22.76 10.69 -11.49
C GLY A 408 -21.81 10.01 -10.51
N MET A 409 -20.98 10.84 -9.90
CA MET A 409 -20.10 10.47 -8.82
C MET A 409 -20.10 11.62 -7.81
N PRO A 410 -20.43 11.37 -6.53
CA PRO A 410 -20.41 12.41 -5.51
C PRO A 410 -19.06 13.15 -5.50
N LEU A 411 -19.11 14.48 -5.39
CA LEU A 411 -17.96 15.40 -5.44
C LEU A 411 -17.34 15.64 -6.83
N ALA A 412 -17.67 14.86 -7.86
CA ALA A 412 -17.19 15.11 -9.22
C ALA A 412 -18.27 15.78 -10.08
N GLY A 413 -19.52 15.32 -9.94
CA GLY A 413 -20.65 15.84 -10.70
C GLY A 413 -21.71 14.79 -10.97
N ALA A 414 -22.73 15.20 -11.72
CA ALA A 414 -23.84 14.35 -12.13
C ALA A 414 -24.31 14.73 -13.54
N GLY A 415 -25.01 13.82 -14.19
CA GLY A 415 -25.60 14.08 -15.50
C GLY A 415 -26.79 13.19 -15.78
N VAL A 416 -27.50 13.57 -16.86
CA VAL A 416 -28.60 12.80 -17.41
C VAL A 416 -28.49 12.79 -18.92
N ILE A 417 -28.65 11.61 -19.52
CA ILE A 417 -28.87 11.45 -20.96
C ILE A 417 -30.33 11.09 -21.17
N ASP A 418 -31.02 11.91 -21.94
CA ASP A 418 -32.38 11.70 -22.38
C ASP A 418 -32.42 11.76 -23.91
N ASP A 419 -32.23 10.58 -24.51
CA ASP A 419 -32.21 10.35 -25.96
C ASP A 419 -31.08 11.13 -26.65
N ASP A 420 -31.39 12.23 -27.33
CA ASP A 420 -30.43 13.09 -28.01
C ASP A 420 -29.72 14.07 -27.08
N TRP A 421 -30.28 14.35 -25.90
CA TRP A 421 -29.83 15.43 -25.03
C TRP A 421 -29.08 14.92 -23.81
N LYS A 422 -27.95 15.55 -23.51
CA LYS A 422 -27.16 15.32 -22.29
C LYS A 422 -27.05 16.61 -21.51
N LEU A 423 -27.55 16.62 -20.27
CA LEU A 423 -27.25 17.67 -19.29
C LEU A 423 -26.20 17.14 -18.32
N VAL A 424 -25.12 17.88 -18.11
CA VAL A 424 -24.06 17.52 -17.18
C VAL A 424 -23.71 18.69 -16.27
N ARG A 425 -23.53 18.39 -14.99
CA ARG A 425 -23.02 19.31 -13.98
C ARG A 425 -21.68 18.80 -13.48
N LEU A 426 -20.66 19.65 -13.56
CA LEU A 426 -19.37 19.44 -12.93
C LEU A 426 -19.33 20.30 -11.66
N ASP A 427 -18.98 19.72 -10.52
CA ASP A 427 -19.10 20.38 -9.21
C ASP A 427 -17.86 21.22 -8.81
N GLY A 428 -16.78 21.16 -9.60
CA GLY A 428 -15.47 21.75 -9.25
C GLY A 428 -14.87 21.14 -7.97
N PRO A 429 -13.74 21.66 -7.42
CA PRO A 429 -12.91 20.91 -6.49
C PRO A 429 -13.60 20.15 -5.34
N PRO A 430 -13.06 18.95 -5.02
CA PRO A 430 -11.79 18.89 -4.28
C PRO A 430 -10.53 18.70 -5.15
N LEU A 431 -10.60 18.98 -6.46
CA LEU A 431 -9.49 19.17 -7.40
C LEU A 431 -9.38 20.64 -7.91
N PRO A 432 -8.29 21.37 -7.64
CA PRO A 432 -8.15 22.83 -7.88
C PRO A 432 -8.16 23.31 -9.35
N TRP A 433 -8.46 22.45 -10.33
CA TRP A 433 -8.34 22.75 -11.77
C TRP A 433 -9.62 22.52 -12.59
N VAL A 434 -10.76 22.16 -11.98
CA VAL A 434 -12.06 22.05 -12.67
C VAL A 434 -12.98 23.15 -12.13
N ASP A 435 -13.42 24.07 -12.98
CA ASP A 435 -14.45 25.04 -12.59
C ASP A 435 -15.82 24.36 -12.54
N PRO A 436 -16.68 24.69 -11.56
CA PRO A 436 -18.05 24.19 -11.56
C PRO A 436 -18.80 24.68 -12.80
N THR A 437 -19.40 23.78 -13.55
CA THR A 437 -20.18 24.08 -14.76
C THR A 437 -21.50 23.32 -14.79
N THR A 438 -22.45 23.83 -15.55
CA THR A 438 -23.64 23.08 -15.98
C THR A 438 -23.77 23.28 -17.47
N GLU A 439 -23.54 22.23 -18.23
CA GLU A 439 -23.43 22.25 -19.69
C GLU A 439 -24.51 21.34 -20.29
N LEU A 440 -25.08 21.75 -21.42
CA LEU A 440 -26.08 20.99 -22.16
C LEU A 440 -25.54 20.68 -23.55
N PHE A 441 -25.60 19.43 -23.96
CA PHE A 441 -25.16 18.97 -25.28
C PHE A 441 -26.27 18.22 -26.00
N ARG A 442 -26.27 18.34 -27.33
CA ARG A 442 -26.98 17.39 -28.19
C ARG A 442 -25.98 16.31 -28.60
N ILE A 443 -25.96 15.20 -27.86
CA ILE A 443 -24.85 14.22 -27.88
C ILE A 443 -24.75 13.44 -29.20
N VAL A 444 -25.85 13.38 -29.96
CA VAL A 444 -25.88 12.78 -31.30
C VAL A 444 -25.16 13.63 -32.35
N ASP A 445 -25.15 14.95 -32.18
CA ASP A 445 -24.49 15.89 -33.10
C ASP A 445 -23.09 16.28 -32.60
N ASP A 446 -22.89 16.31 -31.28
CA ASP A 446 -21.64 16.67 -30.60
C ASP A 446 -21.26 15.61 -29.55
N PRO A 447 -20.80 14.42 -29.97
CA PRO A 447 -20.41 13.34 -29.06
C PRO A 447 -19.12 13.64 -28.26
N LEU A 448 -18.47 14.78 -28.53
CA LEU A 448 -17.23 15.18 -27.87
C LEU A 448 -17.45 16.28 -26.83
N GLU A 449 -18.69 16.76 -26.67
CA GLU A 449 -19.07 17.75 -25.64
C GLU A 449 -18.28 19.07 -25.77
N ASN A 450 -18.13 19.57 -27.01
CA ASN A 450 -17.38 20.77 -27.32
C ASN A 450 -18.22 22.05 -27.29
N SER A 451 -19.53 21.96 -27.53
CA SER A 451 -20.41 23.10 -27.74
C SER A 451 -21.55 23.12 -26.73
N ASP A 452 -21.39 23.87 -25.64
CA ASP A 452 -22.44 24.06 -24.64
C ASP A 452 -23.64 24.84 -25.21
N LEU A 453 -24.81 24.22 -25.16
CA LEU A 453 -26.11 24.72 -25.61
C LEU A 453 -27.00 25.20 -24.46
N SER A 454 -26.52 25.19 -23.22
CA SER A 454 -27.31 25.49 -22.01
C SER A 454 -27.99 26.87 -22.07
N ALA A 455 -27.26 27.89 -22.54
CA ALA A 455 -27.77 29.25 -22.68
C ALA A 455 -28.78 29.40 -23.84
N ALA A 456 -28.66 28.59 -24.88
CA ALA A 456 -29.54 28.62 -26.05
C ALA A 456 -30.84 27.85 -25.82
N HIS A 457 -30.82 26.83 -24.95
CA HIS A 457 -31.94 25.93 -24.66
C HIS A 457 -32.27 25.81 -23.16
N PRO A 458 -32.57 26.92 -22.46
CA PRO A 458 -32.87 26.90 -21.03
C PRO A 458 -34.11 26.06 -20.68
N GLU A 459 -35.05 25.88 -21.62
CA GLU A 459 -36.22 25.02 -21.47
C GLU A 459 -35.85 23.54 -21.35
N ILE A 460 -34.78 23.10 -22.02
CA ILE A 460 -34.29 21.73 -21.95
C ILE A 460 -33.52 21.52 -20.66
N VAL A 461 -32.71 22.49 -20.24
CA VAL A 461 -32.04 22.49 -18.93
C VAL A 461 -33.08 22.33 -17.81
N ALA A 462 -34.13 23.16 -17.80
CA ALA A 462 -35.18 23.10 -16.79
C ALA A 462 -35.93 21.75 -16.76
N ARG A 463 -36.07 21.09 -17.91
CA ARG A 463 -36.70 19.77 -18.02
C ARG A 463 -35.81 18.65 -17.48
N LEU A 464 -34.49 18.77 -17.64
CA LEU A 464 -33.52 17.74 -17.24
C LEU A 464 -32.97 17.92 -15.82
N GLN A 465 -32.98 19.14 -15.29
CA GLN A 465 -32.49 19.47 -13.94
C GLN A 465 -33.06 18.59 -12.82
N PRO A 466 -34.36 18.22 -12.80
CA PRO A 466 -34.89 17.36 -11.74
C PRO A 466 -34.21 15.98 -11.63
N HIS A 467 -33.60 15.48 -12.71
CA HIS A 467 -32.84 14.25 -12.68
C HIS A 467 -31.50 14.41 -11.95
N ILE A 468 -30.82 15.55 -12.12
CA ILE A 468 -29.62 15.90 -11.36
C ILE A 468 -29.96 16.05 -9.88
N ASP A 469 -31.07 16.71 -9.57
CA ASP A 469 -31.53 16.89 -8.18
C ASP A 469 -31.86 15.53 -7.51
N ALA A 470 -32.42 14.59 -8.27
CA ALA A 470 -32.68 13.23 -7.80
C ALA A 470 -31.38 12.46 -7.50
N PHE A 471 -30.34 12.67 -8.30
CA PHE A 471 -29.01 12.12 -8.00
C PHE A 471 -28.45 12.68 -6.69
N ASP A 472 -28.51 13.99 -6.48
CA ASP A 472 -28.02 14.62 -5.25
C ASP A 472 -28.77 14.13 -4.01
N ALA A 473 -30.08 13.94 -4.11
CA ALA A 473 -30.89 13.40 -3.02
C ALA A 473 -30.44 11.98 -2.66
N ALA A 474 -30.29 11.09 -3.66
CA ALA A 474 -29.83 9.72 -3.44
C ALA A 474 -28.38 9.66 -2.91
N ALA A 475 -27.49 10.50 -3.44
CA ALA A 475 -26.12 10.61 -2.97
C ALA A 475 -26.04 11.16 -1.53
N GLY A 476 -26.86 12.16 -1.19
CA GLY A 476 -26.87 12.82 0.11
C GLY A 476 -27.32 11.92 1.28
N GLU A 477 -28.25 10.99 1.05
CA GLU A 477 -28.68 10.01 2.06
C GLU A 477 -27.60 8.93 2.33
N GLY A 478 -26.79 8.59 1.33
CA GLY A 478 -25.66 7.66 1.45
C GLY A 478 -24.38 8.28 2.01
N PHE A 479 -24.33 9.61 2.15
CA PHE A 479 -23.08 10.36 2.34
C PHE A 479 -23.01 11.09 3.68
N LYS A 480 -22.32 10.47 4.65
CA LYS A 480 -21.59 11.22 5.68
C LYS A 480 -20.14 11.26 5.26
N VAL A 481 -19.70 12.37 4.64
CA VAL A 481 -18.27 12.64 4.46
C VAL A 481 -17.66 12.54 5.85
N ASN A 482 -16.81 11.55 6.05
CA ASN A 482 -15.81 11.68 7.08
C ASN A 482 -14.61 12.34 6.38
N PRO A 483 -14.35 13.64 6.60
CA PRO A 483 -13.22 14.33 5.95
C PRO A 483 -11.88 13.63 6.23
N ILE A 484 -11.82 12.80 7.27
CA ILE A 484 -10.69 11.95 7.63
C ILE A 484 -10.59 10.70 6.75
N LYS A 485 -11.72 10.08 6.35
CA LYS A 485 -11.69 8.98 5.38
C LYS A 485 -11.32 9.49 3.99
N MET A 486 -11.78 10.67 3.61
CA MET A 486 -11.34 11.33 2.35
C MET A 486 -9.86 11.68 2.40
N LEU A 487 -9.36 12.23 3.50
CA LEU A 487 -7.93 12.49 3.68
C LEU A 487 -7.12 11.18 3.73
N ALA A 488 -7.64 10.12 4.36
CA ALA A 488 -7.01 8.80 4.37
C ALA A 488 -7.01 8.15 2.98
N LEU A 489 -8.11 8.21 2.23
CA LEU A 489 -8.21 7.77 0.84
C LEU A 489 -7.31 8.62 -0.07
N GLN A 490 -7.14 9.91 0.19
CA GLN A 490 -6.20 10.77 -0.53
C GLN A 490 -4.74 10.46 -0.17
N MET A 491 -4.47 10.17 1.11
CA MET A 491 -3.16 9.71 1.58
C MET A 491 -2.80 8.32 1.06
N ILE A 492 -3.78 7.42 0.92
CA ILE A 492 -3.69 6.11 0.25
C ILE A 492 -3.61 6.30 -1.28
N SER A 493 -4.29 7.30 -1.84
CA SER A 493 -4.26 7.57 -3.28
C SER A 493 -2.91 8.10 -3.74
N ALA A 494 -2.27 8.86 -2.86
CA ALA A 494 -0.92 9.33 -3.02
C ALA A 494 0.12 8.23 -2.74
N THR A 495 -0.22 6.95 -2.60
CA THR A 495 0.76 5.85 -2.54
C THR A 495 0.87 5.05 -3.85
N GLY A 496 0.05 5.36 -4.85
CA GLY A 496 -0.01 4.64 -6.13
C GLY A 496 1.00 5.13 -7.15
N ASN A 497 2.24 4.64 -7.05
CA ASN A 497 3.15 4.40 -8.16
C ASN A 497 4.24 3.48 -7.64
N ILE A 498 3.88 2.22 -7.40
CA ILE A 498 4.88 1.18 -7.14
C ILE A 498 5.38 0.75 -8.51
N ARG A 499 6.50 1.34 -8.95
CA ARG A 499 7.32 0.74 -10.01
C ARG A 499 8.09 -0.41 -9.39
N PHE A 500 7.65 -1.64 -9.61
CA PHE A 500 8.58 -2.76 -9.57
C PHE A 500 9.38 -2.68 -10.86
N THR A 501 10.56 -2.09 -10.81
CA THR A 501 11.57 -2.37 -11.83
C THR A 501 12.27 -3.65 -11.41
N PRO A 502 12.13 -4.77 -12.14
CA PRO A 502 13.08 -5.86 -12.02
C PRO A 502 14.35 -5.47 -12.78
N TYR A 503 15.51 -5.71 -12.14
CA TYR A 503 16.74 -6.08 -12.84
C TYR A 503 17.34 -5.10 -13.88
N ALA A 504 18.04 -4.04 -13.42
CA ALA A 504 18.94 -3.29 -14.32
C ALA A 504 20.22 -2.69 -13.71
N GLU A 505 20.61 -3.03 -12.48
CA GLU A 505 21.91 -2.59 -11.91
C GLU A 505 22.69 -3.71 -11.21
N ALA A 506 22.70 -4.90 -11.80
CA ALA A 506 23.59 -5.99 -11.40
C ALA A 506 24.43 -6.57 -12.56
N LEU A 507 24.60 -5.82 -13.66
CA LEU A 507 25.32 -6.34 -14.85
C LEU A 507 26.50 -5.49 -15.33
N GLN A 508 27.07 -4.58 -14.52
CA GLN A 508 28.29 -3.87 -14.92
C GLN A 508 29.42 -3.77 -13.90
N ARG A 509 29.43 -4.59 -12.84
CA ARG A 509 30.66 -4.76 -12.04
C ARG A 509 30.81 -6.24 -11.68
N GLU A 510 31.85 -6.85 -12.23
CA GLU A 510 32.21 -8.24 -11.96
C GLU A 510 32.37 -8.45 -10.44
N SER A 511 31.81 -9.56 -9.95
CA SER A 511 31.96 -10.16 -8.61
C SER A 511 31.17 -9.61 -7.40
N VAL A 512 29.98 -9.04 -7.54
CA VAL A 512 29.10 -8.80 -6.36
C VAL A 512 28.04 -9.90 -6.25
N THR A 513 28.08 -10.69 -5.18
CA THR A 513 26.99 -11.61 -4.82
C THR A 513 25.78 -10.78 -4.41
N VAL A 514 24.69 -10.87 -5.18
CA VAL A 514 23.39 -10.24 -4.88
C VAL A 514 22.42 -11.34 -4.50
N SER A 515 21.75 -11.20 -3.36
CA SER A 515 20.88 -12.23 -2.82
C SER A 515 19.79 -11.65 -1.91
N GLY A 516 18.57 -12.20 -1.97
CA GLY A 516 17.55 -12.04 -0.93
C GLY A 516 16.15 -12.51 -1.32
N ASP A 517 15.53 -13.30 -0.42
CA ASP A 517 14.12 -13.74 -0.45
C ASP A 517 13.28 -13.08 0.67
N LEU A 518 13.71 -11.90 1.14
CA LEU A 518 13.00 -11.20 2.22
C LEU A 518 11.80 -10.41 1.64
N VAL A 519 10.59 -10.91 1.88
CA VAL A 519 9.32 -10.24 1.62
C VAL A 519 8.72 -9.83 2.97
N PHE A 520 8.45 -8.54 3.17
CA PHE A 520 7.81 -8.08 4.39
C PHE A 520 6.41 -8.70 4.50
N ASN A 521 6.07 -9.25 5.68
CA ASN A 521 4.70 -9.64 6.03
C ASN A 521 4.15 -10.92 5.35
N GLN A 522 4.98 -11.93 5.05
CA GLN A 522 4.46 -13.30 4.95
C GLN A 522 3.95 -13.75 6.33
N ARG A 523 2.65 -13.59 6.61
CA ARG A 523 2.01 -14.08 7.86
C ARG A 523 1.92 -15.61 7.99
N ASN A 524 2.67 -16.35 7.16
CA ASN A 524 2.82 -17.81 7.24
C ASN A 524 4.30 -18.19 7.42
N ARG A 525 4.95 -17.61 8.41
CA ARG A 525 6.04 -18.30 9.09
C ARG A 525 5.49 -18.69 10.46
N ASP A 526 5.72 -19.92 10.90
CA ASP A 526 5.13 -20.56 12.10
C ASP A 526 5.48 -19.87 13.45
N GLY A 527 5.75 -18.56 13.47
CA GLY A 527 6.24 -17.78 14.59
C GLY A 527 5.17 -17.38 15.60
N ASP A 528 5.58 -17.30 16.86
CA ASP A 528 4.75 -16.89 17.98
C ASP A 528 4.69 -15.36 18.08
N ALA A 529 3.54 -14.78 17.72
CA ALA A 529 3.30 -13.34 17.79
C ALA A 529 3.46 -12.75 19.21
N SER A 530 3.50 -13.57 20.26
CA SER A 530 3.73 -13.12 21.63
C SER A 530 5.20 -12.82 21.95
N THR A 531 6.15 -13.39 21.21
CA THR A 531 7.59 -13.21 21.42
C THR A 531 8.23 -12.22 20.44
N GLY A 532 7.59 -11.99 19.30
CA GLY A 532 8.10 -11.12 18.23
C GLY A 532 8.98 -11.83 17.19
N VAL A 533 9.34 -13.10 17.42
CA VAL A 533 10.10 -13.91 16.44
C VAL A 533 9.19 -14.35 15.30
N GLN A 534 9.58 -13.99 14.08
CA GLN A 534 8.87 -14.35 12.84
C GLN A 534 9.46 -15.62 12.21
N GLN A 535 10.78 -15.79 12.29
CA GLN A 535 11.48 -16.95 11.76
C GLN A 535 12.69 -17.30 12.62
N TYR A 536 12.95 -18.59 12.80
CA TYR A 536 14.18 -19.05 13.42
C TYR A 536 14.62 -20.42 12.88
N GLN A 537 15.71 -20.43 12.11
CA GLN A 537 16.40 -21.63 11.66
C GLN A 537 17.62 -21.90 12.55
N GLN A 538 17.38 -22.58 13.68
CA GLN A 538 18.39 -22.80 14.72
C GLN A 538 19.74 -23.33 14.19
N ASN A 539 19.73 -24.25 13.23
CA ASN A 539 20.93 -24.86 12.67
C ASN A 539 21.73 -23.95 11.72
N LYS A 540 21.17 -22.81 11.30
CA LYS A 540 21.81 -21.87 10.36
C LYS A 540 22.08 -20.50 10.99
N SER A 541 21.30 -20.12 11.99
CA SER A 541 21.53 -18.90 12.79
C SER A 541 22.75 -19.05 13.70
N TYR A 542 23.31 -17.93 14.15
CA TYR A 542 24.43 -17.92 15.09
C TYR A 542 24.05 -18.40 16.49
N GLY A 543 22.79 -18.21 16.90
CA GLY A 543 22.33 -18.50 18.25
C GLY A 543 22.69 -17.40 19.25
N GLY A 544 22.58 -17.68 20.55
CA GLY A 544 22.90 -16.74 21.63
C GLY A 544 21.71 -15.90 22.08
N TYR A 545 21.96 -14.61 22.36
CA TYR A 545 20.98 -13.67 22.90
C TYR A 545 21.00 -12.36 22.12
N VAL A 546 19.94 -11.56 22.23
CA VAL A 546 19.87 -10.22 21.63
C VAL A 546 19.62 -9.18 22.70
N LEU A 547 20.52 -8.20 22.78
CA LEU A 547 20.36 -7.02 23.62
C LEU A 547 19.53 -5.97 22.88
N LEU A 548 18.39 -5.61 23.46
CA LEU A 548 17.41 -4.69 22.91
C LEU A 548 17.30 -3.43 23.77
N SER A 549 17.33 -2.27 23.12
CA SER A 549 17.07 -0.96 23.74
C SER A 549 16.04 -0.17 22.92
N PRO A 550 14.76 -0.59 22.92
CA PRO A 550 13.72 0.05 22.11
C PRO A 550 13.40 1.44 22.65
N GLN A 551 13.28 2.44 21.78
CA GLN A 551 13.01 3.81 22.22
C GLN A 551 11.74 3.88 23.08
N ASN A 552 11.79 4.67 24.14
CA ASN A 552 10.66 4.89 25.07
C ASN A 552 10.27 3.65 25.89
N ALA A 553 11.05 2.55 25.85
CA ALA A 553 10.82 1.42 26.74
C ALA A 553 11.15 1.77 28.20
N SER A 554 10.45 1.09 29.12
CA SER A 554 10.65 1.11 30.57
C SER A 554 11.85 0.30 31.03
N ALA A 555 12.47 -0.49 30.16
CA ALA A 555 13.64 -1.30 30.46
C ALA A 555 14.51 -1.53 29.22
N THR A 556 15.76 -1.91 29.46
CA THR A 556 16.62 -2.57 28.46
C THR A 556 16.43 -4.07 28.62
N TYR A 557 16.34 -4.83 27.53
CA TYR A 557 16.03 -6.26 27.57
C TYR A 557 17.16 -7.09 26.96
N LEU A 558 17.43 -8.25 27.55
CA LEU A 558 18.19 -9.32 26.91
C LEU A 558 17.21 -10.45 26.60
N ILE A 559 17.08 -10.81 25.33
CA ILE A 559 16.19 -11.91 24.89
C ILE A 559 16.99 -13.10 24.36
N ASP A 560 16.42 -14.30 24.45
CA ASP A 560 16.91 -15.47 23.71
C ASP A 560 16.49 -15.42 22.23
N MET A 561 16.86 -16.46 21.47
CA MET A 561 16.59 -16.55 20.04
C MET A 561 15.11 -16.76 19.72
N GLU A 562 14.35 -17.27 20.68
CA GLU A 562 12.91 -17.51 20.66
C GLU A 562 12.10 -16.28 21.07
N GLY A 563 12.78 -15.20 21.50
CA GLY A 563 12.18 -13.91 21.83
C GLY A 563 11.71 -13.78 23.28
N GLN A 564 12.06 -14.72 24.16
CA GLN A 564 11.79 -14.64 25.59
C GLN A 564 12.83 -13.76 26.27
N VAL A 565 12.39 -12.93 27.21
CA VAL A 565 13.24 -12.14 28.09
C VAL A 565 13.97 -13.07 29.04
N VAL A 566 15.30 -13.09 28.98
CA VAL A 566 16.15 -13.81 29.95
C VAL A 566 16.68 -12.88 31.04
N HIS A 567 16.74 -11.57 30.75
CA HIS A 567 17.06 -10.54 31.74
C HIS A 567 16.52 -9.17 31.33
N SER A 568 16.26 -8.30 32.31
CA SER A 568 15.87 -6.91 32.04
C SER A 568 16.45 -5.96 33.08
N TRP A 569 16.78 -4.75 32.64
CA TRP A 569 17.22 -3.65 33.50
C TRP A 569 16.13 -2.58 33.52
N PRO A 570 15.26 -2.54 34.54
CA PRO A 570 14.13 -1.60 34.57
C PRO A 570 14.58 -0.14 34.81
N LEU A 571 13.67 0.78 34.54
CA LEU A 571 13.79 2.21 34.82
C LEU A 571 12.63 2.70 35.69
N PRO A 572 12.85 3.78 36.48
CA PRO A 572 11.76 4.50 37.12
C PRO A 572 10.78 5.08 36.09
N GLN A 573 9.52 5.25 36.47
CA GLN A 573 8.42 5.69 35.60
C GLN A 573 8.65 7.03 34.86
N GLU A 574 9.50 7.90 35.39
CA GLU A 574 9.86 9.20 34.78
C GLU A 574 10.97 9.10 33.72
N MET A 575 11.52 7.91 33.50
CA MET A 575 12.66 7.68 32.62
C MET A 575 12.30 6.68 31.52
N SER A 576 13.02 6.74 30.41
CA SER A 576 12.95 5.76 29.33
C SER A 576 14.34 5.51 28.75
N VAL A 577 14.53 4.32 28.18
CA VAL A 577 15.79 3.97 27.53
C VAL A 577 15.98 4.75 26.22
N SER A 578 17.25 4.99 25.89
CA SER A 578 17.72 5.44 24.58
C SER A 578 17.80 4.25 23.61
N MET A 579 18.10 4.53 22.35
CA MET A 579 18.01 3.57 21.23
C MET A 579 19.23 2.65 21.07
N VAL A 580 20.19 2.70 22.00
CA VAL A 580 21.44 1.92 22.03
C VAL A 580 21.61 1.34 23.44
N ALA A 581 22.25 0.17 23.54
CA ALA A 581 22.75 -0.41 24.79
C ALA A 581 23.92 -1.36 24.46
N ARG A 582 24.85 -1.57 25.40
CA ARG A 582 25.97 -2.52 25.25
C ARG A 582 26.14 -3.35 26.51
N LEU A 583 26.39 -4.64 26.35
CA LEU A 583 26.86 -5.49 27.44
C LEU A 583 28.39 -5.47 27.45
N LEU A 584 29.00 -5.13 28.57
CA LEU A 584 30.44 -5.05 28.75
C LEU A 584 31.00 -6.42 29.19
N ASP A 585 32.30 -6.65 28.96
CA ASP A 585 32.97 -7.91 29.30
C ASP A 585 32.93 -8.27 30.79
N ASN A 586 32.80 -7.26 31.67
CA ASN A 586 32.61 -7.44 33.10
C ASN A 586 31.16 -7.82 33.50
N GLY A 587 30.26 -7.96 32.53
CA GLY A 587 28.84 -8.28 32.75
C GLY A 587 27.96 -7.05 33.04
N HIS A 588 28.52 -5.85 33.00
CA HIS A 588 27.76 -4.62 33.22
C HIS A 588 27.03 -4.18 31.96
N LEU A 589 25.89 -3.51 32.13
CA LEU A 589 25.15 -2.86 31.05
C LEU A 589 25.56 -1.39 30.95
N LEU A 590 26.01 -0.96 29.77
CA LEU A 590 26.16 0.45 29.42
C LEU A 590 24.95 0.90 28.58
N ARG A 591 24.17 1.86 29.07
CA ARG A 591 22.95 2.36 28.41
C ARG A 591 22.76 3.87 28.50
N GLY A 592 22.08 4.44 27.52
CA GLY A 592 21.58 5.81 27.54
C GLY A 592 20.15 5.86 28.04
N ILE A 593 19.79 6.91 28.79
CA ILE A 593 18.42 7.13 29.28
C ILE A 593 18.02 8.62 29.18
N LYS A 594 16.71 8.87 29.15
CA LYS A 594 16.12 10.22 29.09
C LYS A 594 14.88 10.34 29.97
N ARG A 595 14.52 11.57 30.37
CA ARG A 595 13.25 11.86 31.06
C ARG A 595 12.05 11.83 30.11
N THR A 596 10.90 11.34 30.59
CA THR A 596 9.65 11.20 29.80
C THR A 596 8.75 12.45 29.85
N ASP A 597 8.88 13.27 30.90
CA ASP A 597 8.00 14.42 31.19
C ASP A 597 8.31 15.67 30.35
N LYS A 598 9.57 15.91 30.03
CA LYS A 598 10.03 16.98 29.13
C LYS A 598 9.98 16.50 27.68
N GLY A 599 8.84 16.69 27.00
CA GLY A 599 8.67 16.28 25.60
C GLY A 599 9.83 16.83 24.74
N ARG A 600 10.34 16.03 23.77
CA ARG A 600 11.63 16.25 23.06
C ARG A 600 12.39 17.41 23.70
N ASP A 601 13.03 17.11 24.82
CA ASP A 601 13.99 18.04 25.38
C ASP A 601 14.89 18.51 24.21
N LYS A 602 15.34 19.76 24.21
CA LYS A 602 16.13 20.25 23.07
C LYS A 602 17.42 19.41 22.87
N THR A 603 17.74 18.56 23.84
CA THR A 603 18.72 17.46 23.88
C THR A 603 18.15 16.17 23.30
N GLY A 604 18.92 15.45 22.48
CA GLY A 604 18.51 14.23 21.75
C GLY A 604 17.98 13.04 22.58
N PRO A 605 17.95 11.82 22.03
CA PRO A 605 17.25 10.69 22.64
C PRO A 605 17.89 10.10 23.92
N GLY A 606 19.07 10.57 24.33
CA GLY A 606 19.70 10.28 25.63
C GLY A 606 20.19 11.56 26.30
N THR A 607 19.88 11.75 27.58
CA THR A 607 20.39 12.87 28.40
C THR A 607 21.42 12.43 29.44
N ILE A 608 21.52 11.12 29.67
CA ILE A 608 22.35 10.49 30.69
C ILE A 608 22.88 9.16 30.15
N ILE A 609 24.16 8.86 30.36
CA ILE A 609 24.76 7.53 30.12
C ILE A 609 24.95 6.87 31.49
N GLN A 610 24.55 5.61 31.62
CA GLN A 610 24.68 4.82 32.84
C GLN A 610 25.39 3.50 32.58
N GLU A 611 26.26 3.13 33.51
CA GLU A 611 26.75 1.77 33.66
C GLU A 611 26.05 1.13 34.87
N LEU A 612 25.45 -0.04 34.67
CA LEU A 612 24.76 -0.81 35.68
C LEU A 612 25.43 -2.16 35.83
N ASP A 613 25.53 -2.68 37.05
CA ASP A 613 25.90 -4.09 37.23
C ASP A 613 24.77 -5.02 36.76
N TRP A 614 25.03 -6.33 36.80
CA TRP A 614 24.06 -7.34 36.38
C TRP A 614 22.73 -7.22 37.15
N GLN A 615 22.77 -6.86 38.44
CA GLN A 615 21.59 -6.70 39.30
C GLN A 615 20.87 -5.35 39.08
N GLY A 616 21.35 -4.49 38.18
CA GLY A 616 20.77 -3.19 37.88
C GLY A 616 21.15 -2.09 38.86
N LYS A 617 22.18 -2.29 39.69
CA LYS A 617 22.72 -1.24 40.56
C LYS A 617 23.58 -0.29 39.74
N LEU A 618 23.42 1.02 39.97
CA LEU A 618 24.23 2.05 39.32
C LEU A 618 25.70 1.94 39.75
N VAL A 619 26.59 1.77 38.77
CA VAL A 619 28.05 1.72 38.93
C VAL A 619 28.68 3.06 38.54
N TRP A 620 28.23 3.63 37.42
CA TRP A 620 28.72 4.89 36.90
C TRP A 620 27.62 5.64 36.14
N GLU A 621 27.69 6.97 36.16
CA GLU A 621 26.73 7.84 35.46
C GLU A 621 27.43 9.07 34.92
N TYR A 622 27.10 9.46 33.69
CA TYR A 622 27.50 10.73 33.11
C TYR A 622 26.28 11.53 32.66
N LYS A 623 26.27 12.81 33.03
CA LYS A 623 25.26 13.79 32.66
C LYS A 623 25.93 14.93 31.90
N SER A 624 25.33 15.37 30.80
CA SER A 624 25.90 16.47 30.02
C SER A 624 26.08 17.73 30.89
N PRO A 625 27.23 18.42 30.82
CA PRO A 625 27.56 19.53 31.71
C PRO A 625 26.80 20.85 31.43
N GLY A 626 26.01 20.96 30.35
CA GLY A 626 25.27 22.18 30.04
C GLY A 626 24.41 22.13 28.77
N GLN A 627 23.69 23.23 28.45
CA GLN A 627 22.75 23.29 27.31
C GLN A 627 23.40 23.34 25.93
N GLN A 628 24.67 23.74 25.85
CA GLN A 628 25.45 23.85 24.60
C GLN A 628 25.96 22.49 24.10
N THR A 629 26.36 21.57 24.99
CA THR A 629 26.79 20.21 24.63
C THR A 629 25.66 19.22 24.88
N ARG A 630 25.30 18.40 23.89
CA ARG A 630 24.13 17.50 23.98
C ARG A 630 24.48 16.10 23.52
N LEU A 631 24.29 15.12 24.41
CA LEU A 631 24.56 13.71 24.09
C LEU A 631 23.75 13.21 22.88
N ARG A 632 24.38 12.34 22.11
CA ARG A 632 23.79 11.57 21.01
C ARG A 632 23.60 10.10 21.41
N ASP A 633 23.12 9.30 20.46
CA ASP A 633 22.56 7.98 20.75
C ASP A 633 23.60 6.93 21.17
N ASP A 634 24.87 7.08 20.78
CA ASP A 634 25.87 6.02 20.88
C ASP A 634 27.14 6.39 21.68
N TYR A 635 27.72 5.38 22.31
CA TYR A 635 28.80 5.47 23.30
C TYR A 635 29.54 4.13 23.43
N TYR A 636 30.83 4.21 23.80
CA TYR A 636 31.75 3.08 23.96
C TYR A 636 32.53 3.20 25.26
N ARG A 637 32.69 2.08 25.96
CA ARG A 637 33.68 1.94 27.03
C ARG A 637 35.00 1.52 26.41
N LEU A 638 36.04 2.32 26.63
CA LEU A 638 37.40 2.03 26.18
C LEU A 638 38.12 1.14 27.19
N GLU A 639 39.18 0.46 26.75
CA GLU A 639 39.96 -0.48 27.58
C GLU A 639 40.61 0.19 28.80
N ASN A 640 40.96 1.47 28.69
CA ASN A 640 41.50 2.28 29.79
C ASN A 640 40.45 2.68 30.84
N GLY A 641 39.18 2.31 30.64
CA GLY A 641 38.06 2.65 31.53
C GLY A 641 37.34 3.95 31.17
N ASN A 642 37.86 4.73 30.22
CA ASN A 642 37.22 5.96 29.76
C ASN A 642 35.99 5.67 28.89
N THR A 643 35.09 6.64 28.79
CA THR A 643 33.87 6.52 27.97
C THR A 643 33.92 7.51 26.82
N LEU A 644 33.95 6.99 25.59
CA LEU A 644 33.84 7.75 24.35
C LEU A 644 32.37 7.85 23.95
N PHE A 645 31.91 9.03 23.53
CA PHE A 645 30.55 9.21 23.05
C PHE A 645 30.44 10.34 22.03
N MET A 646 29.36 10.29 21.24
CA MET A 646 28.99 11.39 20.36
C MET A 646 28.14 12.42 21.09
N ALA A 647 28.35 13.70 20.78
CA ALA A 647 27.50 14.80 21.21
C ALA A 647 27.34 15.83 20.08
N PHE A 648 26.45 16.80 20.27
CA PHE A 648 26.41 18.03 19.48
C PHE A 648 26.93 19.21 20.29
N GLU A 649 27.48 20.20 19.59
CA GLU A 649 27.78 21.52 20.13
C GLU A 649 26.99 22.58 19.37
N GLU A 650 26.09 23.29 20.04
CA GLU A 650 25.26 24.30 19.40
C GLU A 650 26.10 25.55 19.04
N ILE A 651 26.18 25.85 17.73
CA ILE A 651 26.81 27.07 17.21
C ILE A 651 25.74 28.06 16.76
N THR A 652 25.99 29.34 16.99
CA THR A 652 25.13 30.44 16.57
C THR A 652 25.18 30.65 15.06
N ARG A 653 24.16 31.33 14.52
CA ARG A 653 24.15 31.80 13.14
C ARG A 653 25.40 32.62 12.79
N ALA A 654 25.87 33.47 13.68
CA ALA A 654 27.06 34.28 13.46
C ALA A 654 28.33 33.41 13.36
N GLU A 655 28.47 32.42 14.25
CA GLU A 655 29.59 31.46 14.22
C GLU A 655 29.54 30.59 12.96
N ALA A 656 28.36 30.10 12.57
CA ALA A 656 28.20 29.34 11.33
C ALA A 656 28.61 30.16 10.08
N ILE A 657 28.22 31.44 10.01
CA ILE A 657 28.63 32.35 8.93
C ILE A 657 30.15 32.56 8.96
N ALA A 658 30.76 32.72 10.14
CA ALA A 658 32.20 32.86 10.28
C ALA A 658 32.97 31.61 9.81
N LEU A 659 32.35 30.43 9.93
CA LEU A 659 32.85 29.15 9.42
C LEU A 659 32.58 28.94 7.92
N GLY A 660 31.88 29.86 7.26
CA GLY A 660 31.62 29.84 5.81
C GLY A 660 30.22 29.33 5.40
N ALA A 661 29.28 29.19 6.34
CA ALA A 661 27.90 28.80 6.01
C ALA A 661 27.17 29.91 5.23
N THR A 662 26.54 29.52 4.13
CA THR A 662 25.71 30.38 3.29
C THR A 662 24.32 30.61 3.88
N GLN A 663 23.64 31.66 3.41
CA GLN A 663 22.24 31.90 3.80
C GLN A 663 21.32 30.74 3.40
N GLU A 664 21.64 30.04 2.30
CA GLU A 664 20.91 28.83 1.86
C GLU A 664 21.09 27.67 2.85
N ARG A 665 22.32 27.45 3.35
CA ARG A 665 22.60 26.44 4.39
C ARG A 665 21.86 26.72 5.70
N ILE A 666 21.77 27.99 6.11
CA ILE A 666 21.20 28.38 7.41
C ILE A 666 19.68 28.56 7.32
N GLY A 667 19.15 29.05 6.20
CA GLY A 667 17.73 29.24 6.00
C GLY A 667 17.14 30.38 6.82
N ASN A 668 15.84 30.60 6.64
CA ASN A 668 15.12 31.70 7.30
C ASN A 668 14.62 31.26 8.68
N GLY A 669 14.89 32.06 9.72
CA GLY A 669 14.41 31.83 11.09
C GLY A 669 15.17 30.76 11.90
N VAL A 670 16.37 30.38 11.46
CA VAL A 670 17.27 29.48 12.20
C VAL A 670 18.35 30.29 12.89
N GLU A 671 18.37 30.25 14.22
CA GLU A 671 19.35 30.99 15.04
C GLU A 671 20.59 30.17 15.39
N THR A 672 20.51 28.84 15.32
CA THR A 672 21.59 27.93 15.70
C THR A 672 21.64 26.67 14.84
N LEU A 673 22.85 26.16 14.62
CA LEU A 673 23.15 24.87 13.97
C LEU A 673 23.82 23.92 14.97
N TRP A 674 23.71 22.62 14.73
CA TRP A 674 24.15 21.55 15.63
C TRP A 674 25.16 20.61 14.93
N PRO A 675 26.43 21.02 14.78
CA PRO A 675 27.52 20.13 14.38
C PRO A 675 27.80 19.06 15.46
N ASN A 676 28.16 17.85 15.02
CA ASN A 676 28.59 16.80 15.94
C ASN A 676 29.97 17.11 16.55
N LYS A 677 30.24 16.46 17.67
CA LYS A 677 31.56 16.26 18.24
C LYS A 677 31.67 14.89 18.88
N LEU A 678 32.91 14.45 19.06
CA LEU A 678 33.29 13.26 19.80
C LEU A 678 33.92 13.72 21.11
N VAL A 679 33.56 13.08 22.21
CA VAL A 679 34.04 13.42 23.54
C VAL A 679 34.43 12.14 24.25
N GLU A 680 35.62 12.14 24.84
CA GLU A 680 36.07 11.10 25.74
C GLU A 680 36.12 11.65 27.17
N VAL A 681 35.54 10.91 28.12
CA VAL A 681 35.60 11.24 29.54
C VAL A 681 36.25 10.14 30.36
N ASN A 682 37.02 10.54 31.36
CA ASN A 682 37.55 9.61 32.35
C ASN A 682 36.42 9.10 33.30
N PRO A 683 36.70 8.11 34.17
CA PRO A 683 35.71 7.62 35.14
C PRO A 683 35.18 8.69 36.12
N ALA A 684 35.93 9.78 36.35
CA ALA A 684 35.47 10.91 37.17
C ALA A 684 34.50 11.85 36.41
N GLY A 685 34.39 11.71 35.09
CA GLY A 685 33.56 12.53 34.21
C GLY A 685 34.28 13.74 33.62
N ASP A 686 35.60 13.87 33.80
CA ASP A 686 36.39 14.93 33.19
C ASP A 686 36.60 14.63 31.70
N ILE A 687 36.46 15.65 30.85
CA ILE A 687 36.77 15.54 29.43
C ILE A 687 38.29 15.42 29.27
N VAL A 688 38.74 14.31 28.69
CA VAL A 688 40.16 14.00 28.47
C VAL A 688 40.56 14.09 26.99
N TRP A 689 39.59 14.07 26.09
CA TRP A 689 39.78 14.29 24.66
C TRP A 689 38.48 14.79 24.00
N GLU A 690 38.61 15.61 22.97
CA GLU A 690 37.48 16.18 22.22
C GLU A 690 37.88 16.44 20.76
N TRP A 691 37.01 16.03 19.83
CA TRP A 691 37.13 16.33 18.41
C TRP A 691 35.81 16.92 17.89
N ARG A 692 35.85 18.02 17.13
CA ARG A 692 34.64 18.76 16.76
C ARG A 692 34.57 19.05 15.27
N PHE A 693 33.41 18.85 14.65
CA PHE A 693 33.22 19.11 13.22
C PHE A 693 33.59 20.55 12.82
N GLN A 694 33.30 21.53 13.69
CA GLN A 694 33.56 22.94 13.41
C GLN A 694 35.03 23.30 13.23
N ASP A 695 35.96 22.52 13.81
CA ASP A 695 37.39 22.75 13.63
C ASP A 695 37.88 22.28 12.24
N HIS A 696 37.11 21.41 11.59
CA HIS A 696 37.44 20.78 10.31
C HIS A 696 36.53 21.22 9.16
N PHE A 697 35.68 22.24 9.36
CA PHE A 697 34.94 22.85 8.25
C PHE A 697 35.85 23.64 7.31
N SER A 698 35.43 23.76 6.06
CA SER A 698 36.02 24.61 5.03
C SER A 698 34.97 25.58 4.51
N SER A 699 35.39 26.83 4.27
CA SER A 699 34.57 27.86 3.62
C SER A 699 34.60 27.78 2.09
N ALA A 700 35.44 26.90 1.52
CA ALA A 700 35.44 26.62 0.09
C ALA A 700 34.22 25.75 -0.27
N MET A 701 33.39 26.22 -1.21
CA MET A 701 32.31 25.42 -1.79
C MET A 701 32.85 24.11 -2.35
N HIS A 702 32.16 23.00 -2.05
CA HIS A 702 32.56 21.61 -2.31
C HIS A 702 33.86 21.19 -1.61
N GLY A 703 34.17 21.82 -0.47
CA GLY A 703 35.11 21.30 0.52
C GLY A 703 36.46 21.03 -0.11
N ASN A 704 37.14 22.10 -0.56
CA ASN A 704 38.45 22.08 -1.22
C ASN A 704 38.81 20.74 -1.88
N GLN A 705 38.62 20.61 -3.19
CA GLN A 705 39.01 19.43 -3.99
C GLN A 705 40.48 18.97 -3.80
N ASN A 706 41.31 19.79 -3.12
CA ASN A 706 42.71 19.51 -2.85
C ASN A 706 43.02 19.24 -1.35
N ASP A 707 42.03 19.22 -0.45
CA ASP A 707 42.21 18.96 0.99
C ASP A 707 41.12 18.01 1.51
N PRO A 708 41.31 16.68 1.38
CA PRO A 708 40.31 15.68 1.75
C PRO A 708 40.02 15.64 3.26
N GLY A 709 40.87 16.26 4.09
CA GLY A 709 40.76 16.27 5.55
C GLY A 709 39.73 17.26 6.10
N ARG A 710 39.12 18.11 5.26
CA ARG A 710 38.11 19.13 5.65
C ARG A 710 36.74 18.89 5.01
N VAL A 711 35.69 19.36 5.68
CA VAL A 711 34.29 19.19 5.27
C VAL A 711 33.70 20.52 4.80
N ASP A 712 32.98 20.53 3.68
CA ASP A 712 32.19 21.71 3.30
C ASP A 712 31.01 21.89 4.24
N ILE A 713 30.97 23.04 4.91
CA ILE A 713 29.88 23.41 5.81
C ILE A 713 28.52 23.56 5.09
N ASN A 714 28.54 23.78 3.77
CA ASN A 714 27.37 24.03 2.95
C ASN A 714 26.74 22.79 2.33
N ILE A 715 27.29 21.58 2.56
CA ILE A 715 26.67 20.35 2.07
C ILE A 715 25.29 20.15 2.73
N THR A 716 24.25 20.09 1.90
CA THR A 716 22.86 19.83 2.28
C THR A 716 22.36 18.51 1.68
N GLU A 717 21.31 17.93 2.28
CA GLU A 717 20.67 16.73 1.75
C GLU A 717 19.84 17.12 0.51
N LEU A 718 20.29 16.73 -0.69
CA LEU A 718 19.50 16.64 -1.94
C LEU A 718 18.60 17.85 -2.26
N ASN A 719 19.14 19.06 -2.34
CA ASN A 719 18.38 20.26 -2.72
C ASN A 719 17.09 20.47 -1.91
N LEU A 720 16.99 20.01 -0.65
CA LEU A 720 15.79 20.25 0.16
C LEU A 720 15.68 21.74 0.51
N THR A 721 14.52 22.32 0.23
CA THR A 721 14.14 23.71 0.51
C THR A 721 13.91 23.99 2.00
N GLU A 722 14.19 23.02 2.89
CA GLU A 722 14.08 23.15 4.34
C GLU A 722 15.42 22.91 5.01
N VAL A 723 15.81 23.83 5.89
CA VAL A 723 17.09 23.75 6.59
C VAL A 723 17.03 22.79 7.76
N ASN A 724 17.97 21.83 7.76
CA ASN A 724 18.20 20.92 8.87
C ASN A 724 19.24 21.51 9.83
N ARG A 725 18.85 21.71 11.09
CA ARG A 725 19.76 22.18 12.16
C ARG A 725 20.79 21.11 12.55
N ASP A 726 20.44 19.82 12.41
CA ASP A 726 21.36 18.69 12.58
C ASP A 726 22.22 18.56 11.32
N MET A 727 23.48 18.99 11.41
CA MET A 727 24.32 19.23 10.24
C MET A 727 24.82 17.95 9.56
N ALA A 728 24.91 16.84 10.28
CA ALA A 728 25.48 15.58 9.80
C ALA A 728 24.51 14.40 9.92
N HIS A 729 23.53 14.47 10.83
CA HIS A 729 22.56 13.42 11.13
C HIS A 729 23.18 12.04 11.38
N SER A 730 24.12 11.99 12.31
CA SER A 730 24.90 10.80 12.69
C SER A 730 24.39 10.17 13.98
N GLY A 731 24.00 8.90 13.94
CA GLY A 731 23.40 8.22 15.10
C GLY A 731 24.30 7.19 15.80
N VAL A 732 25.41 6.78 15.18
CA VAL A 732 26.27 5.67 15.63
C VAL A 732 27.73 6.03 15.39
N ILE A 733 28.61 5.58 16.29
CA ILE A 733 30.06 5.56 16.10
C ILE A 733 30.56 4.13 16.14
N ASP A 734 31.76 3.88 15.63
CA ASP A 734 32.48 2.64 15.92
C ASP A 734 33.92 2.97 16.31
N TYR A 735 34.53 2.15 17.17
CA TYR A 735 35.90 2.37 17.65
C TYR A 735 36.77 1.15 17.36
N HIS A 736 37.86 1.36 16.62
CA HIS A 736 38.80 0.31 16.25
C HIS A 736 40.05 0.38 17.14
N ALA A 737 40.03 -0.33 18.26
CA ALA A 737 41.11 -0.32 19.26
C ALA A 737 42.50 -0.62 18.67
N GLY A 738 42.61 -1.54 17.71
CA GLY A 738 43.90 -1.92 17.13
C GLY A 738 44.58 -0.82 16.29
N ASN A 739 43.82 0.17 15.82
CA ASN A 739 44.34 1.27 14.98
C ASN A 739 44.16 2.63 15.66
N ASP A 740 43.56 2.67 16.86
CA ASP A 740 43.17 3.88 17.58
C ASP A 740 42.38 4.87 16.70
N GLN A 741 41.30 4.37 16.08
CA GLN A 741 40.49 5.11 15.11
C GLN A 741 39.00 5.07 15.45
N ILE A 742 38.32 6.17 15.17
CA ILE A 742 36.87 6.32 15.37
C ILE A 742 36.19 6.52 14.02
N MET A 743 35.14 5.74 13.77
CA MET A 743 34.27 5.91 12.62
C MET A 743 33.04 6.72 12.98
N VAL A 744 32.70 7.69 12.13
CA VAL A 744 31.51 8.53 12.27
C VAL A 744 30.78 8.62 10.95
N THR A 745 29.48 8.34 10.94
CA THR A 745 28.65 8.59 9.74
C THR A 745 28.44 10.09 9.55
N ALA A 746 28.37 10.57 8.31
CA ALA A 746 27.87 11.89 7.96
C ALA A 746 26.78 11.74 6.91
N ARG A 747 25.59 11.32 7.35
CA ARG A 747 24.46 10.96 6.49
C ARG A 747 24.07 12.09 5.52
N ILE A 748 24.06 13.33 5.99
CA ILE A 748 23.73 14.51 5.15
C ILE A 748 24.70 14.63 3.97
N ALA A 749 25.98 14.31 4.19
CA ALA A 749 27.00 14.30 3.15
C ALA A 749 26.99 13.00 2.32
N SER A 750 26.26 11.99 2.78
CA SER A 750 26.36 10.61 2.31
C SER A 750 27.79 10.09 2.38
N GLU A 751 28.43 10.31 3.52
CA GLU A 751 29.81 9.91 3.77
C GLU A 751 29.98 9.19 5.12
N VAL A 752 31.11 8.51 5.26
CA VAL A 752 31.64 8.00 6.53
C VAL A 752 33.04 8.55 6.71
N TYR A 753 33.34 9.06 7.91
CA TYR A 753 34.60 9.69 8.27
C TYR A 753 35.36 8.82 9.26
N ILE A 754 36.66 8.64 9.00
CA ILE A 754 37.59 8.00 9.93
C ILE A 754 38.40 9.09 10.60
N ILE A 755 38.30 9.16 11.92
CA ILE A 755 39.01 10.11 12.78
C ILE A 755 40.13 9.37 13.49
N ASP A 756 41.32 9.96 13.47
CA ASP A 756 42.48 9.44 14.19
C ASP A 756 42.40 9.88 15.65
N HIS A 757 42.28 8.90 16.56
CA HIS A 757 42.15 9.14 17.99
C HIS A 757 43.52 9.25 18.68
N SER A 758 44.62 8.96 17.99
CA SER A 758 45.98 9.02 18.54
C SER A 758 46.45 10.43 18.96
N THR A 759 45.65 11.46 18.67
CA THR A 759 45.83 12.80 19.23
C THR A 759 45.53 12.88 20.72
N ALA A 760 44.88 11.87 21.31
CA ALA A 760 44.64 11.79 22.75
C ALA A 760 45.94 11.82 23.56
N ASN A 761 45.96 12.68 24.58
CA ASN A 761 47.08 12.80 25.50
C ASN A 761 46.56 12.85 26.94
N TYR A 762 46.51 11.70 27.61
CA TYR A 762 45.93 11.60 28.95
C TYR A 762 46.76 12.29 30.04
N ASP A 763 48.07 12.49 29.82
CA ASP A 763 48.94 13.24 30.74
C ASP A 763 48.75 14.75 30.62
N ASN A 764 48.36 15.22 29.41
CA ASN A 764 48.02 16.62 29.14
C ASN A 764 46.80 16.70 28.20
N PRO A 765 45.59 16.51 28.72
CA PRO A 765 44.35 16.49 27.93
C PRO A 765 44.17 17.71 27.04
N GLN A 766 44.54 18.89 27.54
CA GLN A 766 44.40 20.14 26.81
C GLN A 766 45.26 20.16 25.54
N ALA A 767 46.50 19.66 25.62
CA ALA A 767 47.37 19.54 24.45
C ALA A 767 46.81 18.52 23.42
N GLY A 768 46.20 17.43 23.89
CA GLY A 768 45.54 16.46 23.03
C GLY A 768 44.31 17.04 22.31
N ILE A 769 43.48 17.80 23.03
CA ILE A 769 42.34 18.53 22.45
C ILE A 769 42.83 19.55 21.42
N GLU A 770 43.87 20.31 21.70
CA GLU A 770 44.44 21.27 20.73
C GLU A 770 45.02 20.56 19.49
N ALA A 771 45.66 19.41 19.66
CA ALA A 771 46.14 18.60 18.54
C ALA A 771 45.00 18.07 17.68
N ALA A 772 43.91 17.59 18.31
CA ALA A 772 42.70 17.12 17.63
C ALA A 772 42.00 18.23 16.83
N ARG A 773 42.06 19.49 17.28
CA ARG A 773 41.56 20.65 16.52
C ARG A 773 42.44 21.04 15.33
N GLY A 774 43.72 20.71 15.41
CA GLY A 774 44.72 21.04 14.40
C GLY A 774 44.77 20.05 13.23
N PRO A 775 45.80 20.17 12.37
CA PRO A 775 45.99 19.27 11.23
C PRO A 775 46.12 17.79 11.61
N ALA A 776 46.58 17.49 12.83
CA ALA A 776 46.73 16.11 13.31
C ALA A 776 45.39 15.41 13.56
N GLY A 777 44.33 16.17 13.87
CA GLY A 777 42.97 15.64 13.95
C GLY A 777 42.14 15.81 12.67
N ALA A 778 42.77 16.13 11.53
CA ALA A 778 42.06 16.14 10.25
C ALA A 778 41.43 14.77 9.94
N ILE A 779 40.37 14.76 9.14
CA ILE A 779 39.71 13.50 8.77
C ILE A 779 40.71 12.62 8.01
N ALA A 780 41.03 11.46 8.57
CA ALA A 780 42.06 10.59 8.05
C ALA A 780 41.63 9.91 6.73
N ARG A 781 40.36 9.47 6.65
CA ARG A 781 39.76 8.86 5.46
C ARG A 781 38.28 9.15 5.35
N ARG A 782 37.78 9.13 4.11
CA ARG A 782 36.37 9.34 3.78
C ARG A 782 35.89 8.28 2.80
N TYR A 783 34.72 7.72 3.06
CA TYR A 783 34.07 6.76 2.17
C TYR A 783 32.67 7.26 1.80
N GLY A 784 32.14 6.80 0.67
CA GLY A 784 30.73 7.02 0.31
C GLY A 784 30.48 8.03 -0.79
N ASN A 785 31.06 9.23 -0.74
CA ASN A 785 30.75 10.28 -1.73
C ASN A 785 32.02 11.08 -2.11
N PRO A 786 32.91 10.49 -2.93
CA PRO A 786 34.18 11.12 -3.32
C PRO A 786 34.02 12.44 -4.10
N GLY A 787 32.85 12.67 -4.71
CA GLY A 787 32.51 13.94 -5.36
C GLY A 787 32.44 15.14 -4.40
N ASN A 788 32.20 14.92 -3.11
CA ASN A 788 32.18 16.00 -2.10
C ASN A 788 33.57 16.60 -1.81
N TYR A 789 34.64 15.95 -2.24
CA TYR A 789 36.02 16.37 -1.95
C TYR A 789 36.96 16.19 -3.14
N GLY A 790 36.42 16.18 -4.37
CA GLY A 790 37.20 16.21 -5.61
C GLY A 790 37.90 14.90 -6.00
N ALA A 791 37.65 13.79 -5.29
CA ALA A 791 38.28 12.50 -5.57
C ALA A 791 37.44 11.60 -6.51
N GLY A 792 36.31 12.10 -7.03
CA GLY A 792 35.42 11.37 -7.93
C GLY A 792 34.40 12.30 -8.59
N LYS A 793 33.60 11.73 -9.50
CA LYS A 793 32.53 12.45 -10.19
C LYS A 793 31.42 12.84 -9.19
N PRO A 794 31.00 14.12 -9.16
CA PRO A 794 29.92 14.56 -8.29
C PRO A 794 28.57 13.99 -8.73
N HIS A 795 27.67 13.82 -7.78
CA HIS A 795 26.27 13.48 -8.05
C HIS A 795 25.54 14.70 -8.63
N VAL A 796 24.90 14.54 -9.80
CA VAL A 796 24.19 15.63 -10.50
C VAL A 796 22.83 15.14 -10.99
N GLY A 797 21.74 15.68 -10.42
CA GLY A 797 20.39 15.28 -10.78
C GLY A 797 20.16 13.79 -10.56
N LYS A 798 19.93 13.04 -11.65
CA LYS A 798 19.75 11.57 -11.61
C LYS A 798 21.05 10.78 -11.78
N ASP A 799 22.17 11.43 -12.12
CA ASP A 799 23.46 10.77 -12.25
C ASP A 799 24.11 10.62 -10.85
N PRO A 800 24.27 9.41 -10.31
CA PRO A 800 24.90 9.19 -9.01
C PRO A 800 26.38 9.61 -8.97
N GLY A 801 27.04 9.79 -10.12
CA GLY A 801 28.48 9.98 -10.17
C GLY A 801 29.21 8.80 -9.53
N ASP A 802 30.21 9.09 -8.70
CA ASP A 802 30.94 8.07 -7.93
C ASP A 802 30.40 7.88 -6.49
N ARG A 803 29.20 8.41 -6.19
CA ARG A 803 28.55 8.27 -4.88
C ARG A 803 28.05 6.82 -4.67
N LEU A 804 28.47 6.22 -3.56
CA LEU A 804 28.08 4.89 -3.09
C LEU A 804 27.00 4.94 -2.00
N PHE A 805 27.07 5.91 -1.08
CA PHE A 805 26.12 6.03 0.01
C PHE A 805 24.98 6.97 -0.33
N PHE A 806 23.78 6.63 0.16
CA PHE A 806 22.58 7.42 -0.03
C PHE A 806 21.77 7.36 1.26
N ALA A 807 21.94 8.38 2.10
CA ALA A 807 21.37 8.43 3.45
C ALA A 807 21.69 7.19 4.30
N ALA A 808 22.96 6.78 4.28
CA ALA A 808 23.48 5.63 5.01
C ALA A 808 23.47 5.83 6.55
N HIS A 809 23.34 4.72 7.30
CA HIS A 809 23.33 4.67 8.76
C HIS A 809 24.17 3.51 9.31
N GLY A 810 24.53 3.65 10.60
CA GLY A 810 25.16 2.60 11.42
C GLY A 810 26.29 1.84 10.74
N PRO A 811 27.29 2.53 10.18
CA PRO A 811 28.47 1.87 9.66
C PRO A 811 29.31 1.34 10.82
N ASN A 812 29.93 0.18 10.63
CA ASN A 812 30.87 -0.40 11.57
C ASN A 812 31.95 -1.17 10.83
N TRP A 813 33.10 -1.35 11.46
CA TRP A 813 34.11 -2.27 10.96
C TRP A 813 33.64 -3.71 11.14
N VAL A 814 34.02 -4.57 10.21
CA VAL A 814 34.02 -6.00 10.44
C VAL A 814 35.21 -6.30 11.37
N ALA A 815 34.89 -6.78 12.58
CA ALA A 815 35.87 -6.98 13.64
C ALA A 815 36.98 -8.00 13.24
N PRO A 816 38.19 -7.87 13.83
CA PRO A 816 39.26 -8.84 13.63
C PRO A 816 38.82 -10.29 13.90
N GLY A 817 39.25 -11.22 13.06
CA GLY A 817 38.91 -12.65 13.17
C GLY A 817 37.55 -13.03 12.58
N LEU A 818 36.77 -12.09 12.08
CA LEU A 818 35.52 -12.36 11.36
C LEU A 818 35.74 -12.37 9.82
N PRO A 819 34.92 -13.10 9.04
CA PRO A 819 34.99 -13.04 7.59
C PRO A 819 34.74 -11.61 7.09
N GLY A 820 35.67 -11.06 6.30
CA GLY A 820 35.63 -9.67 5.86
C GLY A 820 36.31 -8.67 6.81
N ALA A 821 37.07 -9.13 7.80
CA ALA A 821 37.77 -8.27 8.78
C ALA A 821 38.50 -7.09 8.11
N GLY A 822 38.27 -5.89 8.64
CA GLY A 822 38.79 -4.63 8.09
C GLY A 822 37.88 -3.92 7.10
N ASN A 823 36.88 -4.62 6.53
CA ASN A 823 35.84 -4.01 5.69
C ASN A 823 34.84 -3.19 6.53
N LEU A 824 34.07 -2.33 5.87
CA LEU A 824 32.95 -1.59 6.46
C LEU A 824 31.65 -2.29 6.12
N LEU A 825 30.78 -2.52 7.10
CA LEU A 825 29.38 -2.82 6.85
C LEU A 825 28.56 -1.56 7.05
N VAL A 826 27.55 -1.34 6.20
CA VAL A 826 26.71 -0.14 6.27
C VAL A 826 25.27 -0.42 5.84
N HIS A 827 24.32 0.23 6.53
CA HIS A 827 22.92 0.23 6.15
C HIS A 827 22.63 1.39 5.18
N ASN A 828 22.51 1.11 3.89
CA ASN A 828 22.43 2.09 2.81
C ASN A 828 21.00 2.23 2.27
N ASN A 829 20.25 3.22 2.76
CA ASN A 829 18.82 3.38 2.43
C ASN A 829 18.52 3.65 0.96
N GLY A 830 19.48 4.20 0.21
CA GLY A 830 19.26 4.56 -1.17
C GLY A 830 18.66 5.94 -1.38
N VAL A 831 18.38 6.75 -0.36
CA VAL A 831 17.57 7.96 -0.58
C VAL A 831 18.26 8.99 -1.47
N GLY A 832 17.58 9.40 -2.53
CA GLY A 832 18.05 10.33 -3.54
C GLY A 832 18.93 9.70 -4.60
N ARG A 833 18.98 8.36 -4.69
CA ARG A 833 19.81 7.63 -5.66
C ARG A 833 19.30 7.82 -7.08
N SER A 834 17.99 7.86 -7.29
CA SER A 834 17.35 8.09 -8.58
C SER A 834 17.20 9.57 -8.96
N GLY A 835 17.57 10.50 -8.07
CA GLY A 835 17.41 11.94 -8.29
C GLY A 835 15.95 12.42 -8.34
N ALA A 836 14.99 11.59 -7.93
CA ALA A 836 13.57 11.93 -7.92
C ALA A 836 13.24 12.95 -6.81
N LYS A 837 13.32 14.24 -7.12
CA LYS A 837 12.72 15.30 -6.31
C LYS A 837 11.58 15.95 -7.10
N PRO A 838 10.36 16.03 -6.56
CA PRO A 838 9.29 16.78 -7.20
C PRO A 838 9.59 18.29 -7.18
N GLU A 839 9.36 18.97 -8.31
CA GLU A 839 9.60 20.41 -8.46
C GLU A 839 8.53 21.27 -7.76
N ASN A 840 7.39 20.67 -7.43
CA ASN A 840 6.20 21.32 -6.88
C ASN A 840 6.15 21.23 -5.34
N PRO A 841 5.77 22.29 -4.59
CA PRO A 841 5.73 22.30 -3.12
C PRO A 841 4.76 21.30 -2.47
N LEU A 842 3.59 21.07 -3.09
CA LEU A 842 2.60 20.10 -2.64
C LEU A 842 3.11 18.66 -2.84
N GLU A 843 3.74 18.39 -3.98
CA GLU A 843 4.38 17.10 -4.23
C GLU A 843 5.60 16.88 -3.35
N SER A 844 6.40 17.90 -3.05
CA SER A 844 7.51 17.83 -2.10
C SER A 844 7.01 17.52 -0.68
N MET A 845 5.85 18.06 -0.28
CA MET A 845 5.20 17.75 1.00
C MET A 845 4.67 16.30 1.01
N LEU A 846 3.98 15.88 -0.05
CA LEU A 846 3.48 14.51 -0.19
C LEU A 846 4.61 13.48 -0.28
N TRP A 847 5.70 13.79 -0.98
CA TRP A 847 6.93 13.01 -1.03
C TRP A 847 7.58 12.88 0.35
N SER A 848 7.62 13.97 1.13
CA SER A 848 8.12 13.93 2.52
C SER A 848 7.23 13.11 3.45
N LEU A 849 5.91 13.12 3.22
CA LEU A 849 4.94 12.29 3.96
C LEU A 849 5.03 10.82 3.54
N ARG A 850 5.19 10.51 2.25
CA ARG A 850 5.51 9.17 1.72
C ARG A 850 6.77 8.62 2.39
N ARG A 851 7.83 9.43 2.45
CA ARG A 851 9.10 9.11 3.12
C ARG A 851 8.93 8.79 4.61
N LEU A 852 8.00 9.46 5.28
CA LEU A 852 7.71 9.27 6.70
C LEU A 852 6.93 7.97 6.98
N VAL A 853 6.06 7.56 6.05
CA VAL A 853 5.09 6.47 6.25
C VAL A 853 5.54 5.15 5.59
N LEU A 854 6.11 5.21 4.38
CA LEU A 854 6.39 4.05 3.51
C LEU A 854 7.88 3.73 3.33
N GLY A 855 8.78 4.59 3.83
CA GLY A 855 10.19 4.47 3.49
C GLY A 855 10.52 5.11 2.14
N ASN A 856 11.43 4.54 1.37
CA ASN A 856 12.13 5.22 0.28
C ASN A 856 11.48 4.92 -1.08
N THR A 857 10.51 5.71 -1.53
CA THR A 857 9.55 5.27 -2.56
C THR A 857 10.08 5.06 -3.98
N ASP A 858 11.25 5.62 -4.35
CA ASP A 858 11.82 5.52 -5.70
C ASP A 858 13.19 4.82 -5.73
N ASP A 859 13.70 4.41 -4.56
CA ASP A 859 15.08 3.99 -4.36
C ASP A 859 15.14 2.77 -3.41
N TYR A 860 16.05 1.82 -3.67
CA TYR A 860 16.12 0.57 -2.92
C TYR A 860 17.13 0.62 -1.77
N THR A 861 16.78 0.01 -0.63
CA THR A 861 17.71 -0.14 0.50
C THR A 861 18.61 -1.36 0.34
N THR A 862 19.87 -1.25 0.75
CA THR A 862 20.84 -2.34 0.75
C THR A 862 21.64 -2.37 2.05
N ILE A 863 22.17 -3.54 2.39
CA ILE A 863 23.27 -3.68 3.35
C ILE A 863 24.53 -3.92 2.54
N ASP A 864 25.47 -3.00 2.61
CA ASP A 864 26.69 -3.04 1.79
C ASP A 864 27.89 -3.36 2.68
N GLU A 865 28.73 -4.30 2.23
CA GLU A 865 30.08 -4.49 2.74
C GLU A 865 31.07 -3.82 1.78
N ILE A 866 31.94 -2.97 2.30
CA ILE A 866 32.90 -2.19 1.51
C ILE A 866 34.31 -2.52 1.96
N ASP A 867 35.13 -2.90 0.99
CA ASP A 867 36.56 -3.02 1.17
C ASP A 867 37.17 -1.62 1.37
N THR A 868 37.82 -1.42 2.51
CA THR A 868 38.37 -0.13 2.93
C THR A 868 39.62 0.29 2.15
N ASP A 869 40.32 -0.65 1.52
CA ASP A 869 41.51 -0.37 0.72
C ASP A 869 41.14 0.04 -0.70
N THR A 870 40.12 -0.61 -1.28
CA THR A 870 39.68 -0.37 -2.67
C THR A 870 38.50 0.57 -2.78
N GLY A 871 37.75 0.80 -1.69
CA GLY A 871 36.51 1.58 -1.67
C GLY A 871 35.36 0.92 -2.43
N ARG A 872 35.43 -0.38 -2.73
CA ARG A 872 34.43 -1.11 -3.53
C ARG A 872 33.48 -1.90 -2.65
N VAL A 873 32.23 -2.02 -3.10
CA VAL A 873 31.25 -2.94 -2.50
C VAL A 873 31.67 -4.37 -2.85
N VAL A 874 31.97 -5.18 -1.83
CA VAL A 874 32.42 -6.58 -1.96
C VAL A 874 31.34 -7.59 -1.61
N TRP A 875 30.30 -7.17 -0.88
CA TRP A 875 29.10 -7.95 -0.63
C TRP A 875 27.90 -7.02 -0.49
N ARG A 876 26.72 -7.49 -0.90
CA ARG A 876 25.48 -6.72 -0.82
C ARG A 876 24.29 -7.62 -0.55
N PHE A 877 23.54 -7.30 0.51
CA PHE A 877 22.20 -7.83 0.69
C PHE A 877 21.14 -6.84 0.21
N ARG A 878 20.16 -7.35 -0.52
CA ARG A 878 18.97 -6.62 -0.95
C ARG A 878 17.75 -7.49 -0.68
N ALA A 879 16.78 -6.96 0.04
CA ALA A 879 15.51 -7.63 0.24
C ALA A 879 14.73 -7.75 -1.09
N ALA A 880 13.90 -8.79 -1.21
CA ALA A 880 13.06 -9.01 -2.40
C ALA A 880 12.06 -7.86 -2.57
N ASP A 881 11.45 -7.41 -1.47
CA ASP A 881 10.80 -6.11 -1.38
C ASP A 881 11.85 -5.03 -1.08
N PRO A 882 12.09 -4.07 -2.00
CA PRO A 882 13.05 -2.99 -1.82
C PRO A 882 12.81 -2.10 -0.58
N GLN A 883 11.60 -2.14 -0.02
CA GLN A 883 11.20 -1.38 1.17
C GLN A 883 11.25 -2.17 2.47
N ALA A 884 11.33 -3.50 2.44
CA ALA A 884 11.23 -4.35 3.64
C ALA A 884 12.30 -4.04 4.71
N ILE A 885 13.45 -3.50 4.27
CA ILE A 885 14.57 -3.12 5.13
C ILE A 885 14.85 -1.62 5.12
N SER A 886 13.97 -0.82 4.52
CA SER A 886 14.11 0.64 4.47
C SER A 886 13.96 1.25 5.86
N SER A 887 14.86 2.17 6.23
CA SER A 887 14.78 2.85 7.52
C SER A 887 15.37 4.26 7.43
N PHE A 888 14.48 5.26 7.31
CA PHE A 888 14.85 6.63 6.92
C PHE A 888 15.87 7.31 7.85
N LYS A 889 15.89 6.99 9.17
CA LYS A 889 16.71 7.70 10.18
C LYS A 889 17.74 6.87 10.94
N MET A 890 17.65 5.56 10.89
CA MET A 890 18.40 4.70 11.81
C MET A 890 18.56 3.30 11.25
N GLY A 891 19.54 2.57 11.74
CA GLY A 891 19.81 1.20 11.29
C GLY A 891 21.30 0.91 11.39
N SER A 892 21.63 -0.37 11.42
CA SER A 892 23.01 -0.87 11.58
C SER A 892 23.10 -2.31 11.09
N ALA A 893 24.31 -2.78 10.79
CA ALA A 893 24.56 -4.16 10.40
C ALA A 893 25.98 -4.61 10.74
N TYR A 894 26.16 -5.74 11.42
CA TYR A 894 27.48 -6.27 11.77
C TYR A 894 27.60 -7.76 11.50
N ARG A 895 28.84 -8.18 11.24
CA ARG A 895 29.20 -9.57 10.94
C ARG A 895 29.21 -10.40 12.24
N LEU A 896 28.70 -11.62 12.15
CA LEU A 896 28.70 -12.62 13.21
C LEU A 896 29.82 -13.65 12.99
N PRO A 897 30.28 -14.36 14.03
CA PRO A 897 31.36 -15.37 13.92
C PRO A 897 31.10 -16.54 12.96
N ASN A 898 29.83 -16.91 12.73
CA ASN A 898 29.46 -17.93 11.73
C ASN A 898 29.51 -17.39 10.28
N GLY A 899 29.86 -16.12 10.08
CA GLY A 899 29.88 -15.46 8.78
C GLY A 899 28.57 -14.78 8.40
N ASN A 900 27.48 -15.00 9.13
CA ASN A 900 26.20 -14.32 8.88
C ASN A 900 26.28 -12.84 9.28
N THR A 901 25.36 -12.03 8.80
CA THR A 901 25.26 -10.61 9.14
C THR A 901 23.98 -10.38 9.93
N HIS A 902 24.11 -9.77 11.11
CA HIS A 902 22.97 -9.30 11.90
C HIS A 902 22.62 -7.89 11.47
N VAL A 903 21.35 -7.65 11.15
CA VAL A 903 20.87 -6.38 10.62
C VAL A 903 19.77 -5.83 11.53
N THR A 904 19.85 -4.52 11.82
CA THR A 904 18.81 -3.76 12.52
C THR A 904 18.20 -2.77 11.52
N SER A 905 16.99 -3.06 11.02
CA SER A 905 16.13 -2.08 10.34
C SER A 905 15.37 -1.27 11.39
N GLY A 906 16.01 -0.17 11.79
CA GLY A 906 15.76 0.43 13.09
C GLY A 906 14.41 1.12 13.29
N GLN A 907 13.85 1.75 12.27
CA GLN A 907 12.60 2.51 12.38
C GLN A 907 11.40 1.63 12.76
N TYR A 908 11.40 0.39 12.28
CA TYR A 908 10.32 -0.58 12.48
C TYR A 908 10.67 -1.65 13.52
N GLY A 909 11.81 -1.53 14.20
CA GLY A 909 12.25 -2.50 15.19
C GLY A 909 12.41 -3.90 14.60
N HIS A 910 12.71 -3.99 13.31
CA HIS A 910 12.83 -5.22 12.55
C HIS A 910 14.30 -5.65 12.52
N LEU A 911 14.58 -6.82 13.09
CA LEU A 911 15.92 -7.40 13.20
C LEU A 911 15.95 -8.72 12.46
N PHE A 912 17.03 -8.98 11.75
CA PHE A 912 17.20 -10.26 11.07
C PHE A 912 18.66 -10.66 10.96
N GLU A 913 18.88 -11.96 10.85
CA GLU A 913 20.19 -12.55 10.56
C GLU A 913 20.17 -13.11 9.14
N VAL A 914 21.17 -12.75 8.35
CA VAL A 914 21.28 -13.16 6.94
C VAL A 914 22.61 -13.85 6.66
N THR A 915 22.58 -14.96 5.93
CA THR A 915 23.80 -15.70 5.53
C THR A 915 24.60 -14.92 4.47
N PRO A 916 25.88 -15.27 4.23
CA PRO A 916 26.64 -14.69 3.11
C PRO A 916 25.97 -14.90 1.74
N GLN A 917 25.13 -15.93 1.60
CA GLN A 917 24.35 -16.24 0.40
C GLN A 917 22.99 -15.53 0.36
N GLY A 918 22.66 -14.70 1.35
CA GLY A 918 21.43 -13.91 1.42
C GLY A 918 20.19 -14.62 1.95
N GLU A 919 20.35 -15.82 2.51
CA GLU A 919 19.25 -16.51 3.18
C GLU A 919 19.01 -15.85 4.55
N VAL A 920 17.78 -15.42 4.81
CA VAL A 920 17.39 -14.92 6.14
C VAL A 920 17.11 -16.13 7.02
N VAL A 921 17.85 -16.27 8.12
CA VAL A 921 17.84 -17.46 8.99
C VAL A 921 17.28 -17.18 10.38
N TRP A 922 17.14 -15.91 10.76
CA TRP A 922 16.44 -15.48 11.96
C TRP A 922 15.79 -14.13 11.70
N GLU A 923 14.58 -13.91 12.20
CA GLU A 923 13.80 -12.69 12.01
C GLU A 923 12.97 -12.38 13.25
N TYR A 924 13.01 -11.11 13.68
CA TYR A 924 12.37 -10.62 14.88
C TYR A 924 11.81 -9.21 14.66
N VAL A 925 10.61 -8.95 15.18
CA VAL A 925 10.00 -7.63 15.21
C VAL A 925 9.73 -7.24 16.66
N SER A 926 10.28 -6.11 17.10
CA SER A 926 10.14 -5.65 18.47
C SER A 926 8.66 -5.40 18.82
N PRO A 927 8.12 -5.94 19.92
CA PRO A 927 6.76 -5.64 20.38
C PRO A 927 6.64 -4.27 21.04
N VAL A 928 7.76 -3.54 21.22
CA VAL A 928 7.79 -2.22 21.85
C VAL A 928 7.75 -1.11 20.80
N SER A 929 6.60 -0.44 20.73
CA SER A 929 6.40 0.71 19.84
C SER A 929 6.88 2.01 20.48
N ALA A 930 6.91 3.10 19.71
CA ALA A 930 7.15 4.44 20.27
C ALA A 930 6.12 4.87 21.34
N LEU A 931 4.99 4.16 21.48
CA LEU A 931 3.97 4.38 22.51
C LEU A 931 4.14 3.48 23.75
N GLY A 932 5.09 2.55 23.74
CA GLY A 932 5.30 1.51 24.76
C GLY A 932 5.08 0.09 24.20
N ALA A 933 5.19 -0.92 25.08
CA ALA A 933 4.88 -2.32 24.74
C ALA A 933 3.40 -2.47 24.37
N LEU A 934 3.12 -3.25 23.33
CA LEU A 934 1.76 -3.49 22.82
C LEU A 934 1.28 -4.90 23.20
N GLU A 935 -0.02 -5.09 23.48
CA GLU A 935 -0.61 -6.41 23.79
C GLU A 935 -0.54 -7.41 22.63
N ARG A 936 -0.37 -6.92 21.40
CA ARG A 936 -0.06 -7.68 20.17
C ARG A 936 0.78 -6.78 19.26
N PRO A 937 1.72 -7.32 18.45
CA PRO A 937 2.31 -6.57 17.36
C PRO A 937 1.19 -6.27 16.34
N LEU A 938 0.54 -5.12 16.52
CA LEU A 938 -0.32 -4.53 15.52
C LEU A 938 0.56 -4.15 14.32
N ALA A 939 -0.01 -4.13 13.13
CA ALA A 939 0.62 -3.60 11.91
C ALA A 939 0.81 -2.06 11.98
N TYR A 940 1.39 -1.56 13.07
CA TYR A 940 1.65 -0.14 13.32
C TYR A 940 3.14 0.15 13.11
N PRO A 941 3.50 1.11 12.25
CA PRO A 941 4.84 1.11 11.63
C PRO A 941 5.88 1.95 12.38
N PHE A 942 5.99 1.89 13.72
CA PHE A 942 7.03 2.68 14.42
C PHE A 942 7.51 2.07 15.76
N HIS A 943 8.59 1.26 15.67
CA HIS A 943 9.27 0.60 16.79
C HIS A 943 10.75 1.00 16.84
N PRO A 944 11.05 2.30 17.03
CA PRO A 944 12.37 2.85 16.76
C PRO A 944 13.45 2.25 17.68
N MET A 945 14.52 1.77 17.06
CA MET A 945 15.74 1.28 17.70
C MET A 945 16.93 1.56 16.78
N GLN A 946 18.06 2.02 17.32
CA GLN A 946 19.21 2.43 16.49
C GLN A 946 20.07 1.23 16.14
N THR A 947 20.29 0.36 17.14
CA THR A 947 21.12 -0.84 17.04
C THR A 947 20.59 -1.93 17.97
N SER A 948 20.92 -3.17 17.66
CA SER A 948 20.72 -4.33 18.53
C SER A 948 21.97 -5.20 18.47
N TYR A 949 22.40 -5.76 19.60
CA TYR A 949 23.63 -6.54 19.66
C TYR A 949 23.37 -8.00 19.96
N ARG A 950 23.98 -8.88 19.16
CA ARG A 950 24.03 -10.31 19.36
C ARG A 950 25.07 -10.60 20.43
N VAL A 951 24.62 -11.18 21.54
CA VAL A 951 25.47 -11.58 22.66
C VAL A 951 25.70 -13.08 22.57
N SER A 952 26.96 -13.48 22.42
CA SER A 952 27.35 -14.89 22.39
C SER A 952 27.04 -15.57 23.75
N PRO A 953 26.65 -16.86 23.77
CA PRO A 953 26.58 -17.63 25.01
C PRO A 953 27.89 -17.62 25.81
N ASP A 954 29.04 -17.51 25.11
CA ASP A 954 30.37 -17.51 25.73
C ASP A 954 30.87 -16.10 26.11
N HIS A 955 30.03 -15.08 25.97
CA HIS A 955 30.39 -13.70 26.28
C HIS A 955 30.95 -13.62 27.72
N PRO A 956 32.12 -12.98 27.95
CA PRO A 956 32.76 -12.96 29.27
C PRO A 956 31.82 -12.48 30.39
N GLY A 957 30.99 -11.47 30.06
CA GLY A 957 29.99 -10.91 30.97
C GLY A 957 28.80 -11.81 31.31
N LEU A 958 28.67 -12.99 30.69
CA LEU A 958 27.62 -13.98 31.00
C LEU A 958 28.15 -15.20 31.77
N ARG A 959 29.47 -15.29 32.03
CA ARG A 959 30.08 -16.45 32.67
C ARG A 959 29.55 -16.65 34.09
N GLY A 960 29.04 -17.86 34.36
CA GLY A 960 28.51 -18.22 35.67
C GLY A 960 27.13 -17.64 35.98
N ILE A 961 26.48 -17.00 35.01
CA ILE A 961 25.11 -16.51 35.12
C ILE A 961 24.17 -17.53 34.48
N GLU A 962 23.13 -17.93 35.22
CA GLU A 962 22.06 -18.78 34.70
C GLU A 962 21.00 -17.91 34.01
N LEU A 963 20.81 -18.09 32.70
CA LEU A 963 19.87 -17.33 31.89
C LEU A 963 18.62 -18.18 31.67
N THR A 964 17.60 -17.96 32.51
CA THR A 964 16.31 -18.64 32.41
C THR A 964 15.27 -17.71 31.79
N PRO A 965 14.45 -18.19 30.83
CA PRO A 965 13.33 -17.42 30.28
C PRO A 965 12.36 -16.94 31.37
N GLN A 966 12.07 -15.65 31.39
CA GLN A 966 11.23 -14.96 32.38
C GLN A 966 9.86 -14.55 31.82
N GLY A 967 9.59 -14.85 30.53
CA GLY A 967 8.39 -14.46 29.80
C GLY A 967 8.71 -13.53 28.62
N THR A 968 7.70 -12.84 28.10
CA THR A 968 7.84 -11.94 26.93
C THR A 968 7.89 -10.47 27.33
N ILE A 969 8.28 -9.59 26.39
CA ILE A 969 8.36 -8.12 26.62
C ILE A 969 6.95 -7.48 26.75
N LEU A 970 5.86 -8.25 26.65
CA LEU A 970 4.49 -7.76 26.72
C LEU A 970 4.15 -7.20 28.12
N GLU A 971 4.29 -5.88 28.32
CA GLU A 971 3.65 -5.20 29.45
C GLU A 971 2.16 -5.04 29.13
N LEU A 972 1.28 -5.67 29.92
CA LEU A 972 -0.18 -5.46 29.87
C LEU A 972 -0.50 -4.03 30.36
N GLU A 973 -0.24 -2.99 29.56
CA GLU A 973 -0.83 -1.67 29.84
C GLU A 973 -2.29 -1.66 29.37
N PRO A 974 -3.25 -1.27 30.23
CA PRO A 974 -4.64 -1.16 29.84
C PRO A 974 -4.79 -0.18 28.67
N ALA A 975 -5.49 -0.55 27.59
CA ALA A 975 -5.71 0.25 26.38
C ALA A 975 -6.11 1.73 26.61
N THR A 976 -6.68 2.05 27.79
CA THR A 976 -6.94 3.41 28.27
C THR A 976 -5.71 4.31 28.36
N ALA A 977 -4.54 3.77 28.74
CA ALA A 977 -3.29 4.50 28.93
C ALA A 977 -2.60 4.79 27.59
N VAL A 978 -2.62 3.83 26.67
CA VAL A 978 -2.14 3.96 25.27
C VAL A 978 -2.90 5.08 24.55
N GLY A 979 -4.23 5.13 24.66
CA GLY A 979 -5.05 6.18 24.07
C GLY A 979 -4.75 7.59 24.60
N ALA A 980 -4.42 7.72 25.89
CA ALA A 980 -4.07 9.00 26.52
C ALA A 980 -2.66 9.48 26.12
N ARG A 981 -1.68 8.57 26.01
CA ARG A 981 -0.34 8.90 25.51
C ARG A 981 -0.36 9.25 24.03
N MET A 982 -1.18 8.57 23.22
CA MET A 982 -1.36 8.89 21.80
C MET A 982 -1.95 10.30 21.60
N ALA A 983 -2.94 10.69 22.40
CA ALA A 983 -3.47 12.05 22.40
C ALA A 983 -2.40 13.08 22.78
N THR A 984 -1.56 12.79 23.77
CA THR A 984 -0.50 13.68 24.25
C THR A 984 0.67 13.79 23.26
N PHE A 985 1.05 12.69 22.61
CA PHE A 985 2.08 12.63 21.56
C PHE A 985 1.66 13.48 20.35
N ILE A 986 0.40 13.33 19.92
CA ILE A 986 -0.18 14.10 18.82
C ILE A 986 -0.25 15.59 19.20
N LEU A 987 -0.76 15.94 20.40
CA LEU A 987 -0.80 17.32 20.88
C LEU A 987 0.57 18.00 20.97
N ARG A 988 1.62 17.26 21.37
CA ARG A 988 3.01 17.77 21.43
C ARG A 988 3.63 17.93 20.03
N TYR A 989 3.29 17.09 19.07
CA TYR A 989 3.75 17.22 17.66
C TYR A 989 3.12 18.43 16.95
N VAL A 990 1.94 18.83 17.40
CA VAL A 990 1.13 19.93 16.86
C VAL A 990 1.64 21.32 17.27
N GLN A 991 2.32 21.44 18.42
CA GLN A 991 2.81 22.72 18.95
C GLN A 991 3.96 23.37 18.14
N ASN A 992 4.56 22.66 17.18
CA ASN A 992 5.68 23.16 16.34
C ASN A 992 5.28 23.51 14.89
N GLY A 993 4.14 24.20 14.70
CA GLY A 993 3.89 24.99 13.48
C GLY A 993 2.81 24.48 12.50
N THR A 994 1.98 25.45 12.09
CA THR A 994 0.93 25.54 11.04
C THR A 994 -0.45 24.86 11.25
N VAL A 995 -1.47 25.57 10.75
CA VAL A 995 -2.94 25.43 10.98
C VAL A 995 -3.51 24.01 10.77
N GLY A 996 -2.91 23.19 9.90
CA GLY A 996 -3.34 21.80 9.66
C GLY A 996 -3.19 20.86 10.86
N LYS A 997 -2.30 21.19 11.81
CA LYS A 997 -2.02 20.35 12.99
C LYS A 997 -3.09 20.49 14.10
N VAL A 998 -3.79 21.62 14.17
CA VAL A 998 -4.85 21.88 15.17
C VAL A 998 -6.10 21.00 14.93
N ALA A 999 -6.40 20.67 13.68
CA ALA A 999 -7.52 19.80 13.31
C ALA A 999 -7.31 18.35 13.81
N VAL A 1000 -6.07 17.84 13.75
CA VAL A 1000 -5.70 16.50 14.23
C VAL A 1000 -5.80 16.41 15.77
N ALA A 1001 -5.42 17.48 16.48
CA ALA A 1001 -5.56 17.57 17.94
C ALA A 1001 -7.03 17.57 18.39
N LEU A 1002 -7.89 18.35 17.73
CA LEU A 1002 -9.33 18.40 18.03
C LEU A 1002 -10.03 17.06 17.72
N LEU A 1003 -9.58 16.36 16.68
CA LEU A 1003 -10.08 15.05 16.29
C LEU A 1003 -9.80 13.97 17.35
N VAL A 1004 -8.58 13.91 17.88
CA VAL A 1004 -8.20 12.91 18.88
C VAL A 1004 -8.89 13.16 20.22
N ILE A 1005 -9.05 14.43 20.63
CA ILE A 1005 -9.83 14.81 21.82
C ILE A 1005 -11.30 14.39 21.66
N TRP A 1006 -11.86 14.48 20.45
CA TRP A 1006 -13.24 14.10 20.17
C TRP A 1006 -13.44 12.58 20.13
N VAL A 1007 -12.53 11.82 19.50
CA VAL A 1007 -12.53 10.35 19.49
C VAL A 1007 -12.41 9.81 20.92
N TRP A 1008 -11.52 10.39 21.74
CA TRP A 1008 -11.36 10.03 23.16
C TRP A 1008 -12.65 10.28 23.97
N ARG A 1009 -13.32 11.43 23.77
CA ARG A 1009 -14.60 11.74 24.43
C ARG A 1009 -15.73 10.80 24.01
N ARG A 1010 -15.74 10.33 22.76
CA ARG A 1010 -16.78 9.44 22.23
C ARG A 1010 -16.57 7.99 22.65
N TRP A 1011 -15.32 7.54 22.71
CA TRP A 1011 -14.95 6.23 23.26
C TRP A 1011 -15.30 6.11 24.75
N ARG A 1012 -15.05 7.17 25.55
CA ARG A 1012 -15.40 7.20 26.98
C ARG A 1012 -16.91 7.13 27.24
N ARG A 1013 -17.75 7.66 26.35
CA ARG A 1013 -19.22 7.57 26.45
C ARG A 1013 -19.78 6.20 26.08
N ARG A 1014 -19.11 5.44 25.20
CA ARG A 1014 -19.53 4.09 24.79
C ARG A 1014 -19.17 2.98 25.77
N ARG A 1015 -18.35 3.26 26.79
CA ARG A 1015 -18.01 2.32 27.88
C ARG A 1015 -18.78 2.60 29.18
N ALA A 1016 -19.46 3.73 29.26
CA ALA A 1016 -20.29 4.14 30.40
C ALA A 1016 -21.79 3.87 30.17
N ALA A 1017 -22.15 3.45 28.95
CA ALA A 1017 -23.39 2.77 28.58
C ALA A 1017 -23.04 1.32 28.29
#